data_AF-A0A4R8Q8A0-F1
#
_entry.id   AF-A0A4R8Q8A0-F1
#
_cell.length_a   1.000
_cell.length_b   1.000
_cell.length_c   1.000
_cell.angle_alpha   90.00
_cell.angle_beta   90.00
_cell.angle_gamma   90.00
#
_symmetry.space_group_name_H-M   'P 1'
#
loop_
_entity.id
_entity.type
_entity.pdbx_description
1 polymer ?
#
loop_
_entity_poly.entity_id
_entity_poly.type
_entity_poly.pdbx_seq_one_letter_code
_entity_poly.pdbx_strand_id
1 'polypeptide(L)'
;MADDSQTTPFTVAGKTAIITGAGSGINFSFAELLLNRGANVVVADLALRPEAQDLVSRHHDPSKPRAVFVETDVTSWPAITRMFDVTIQEFGGFDILCPGAGVYEPHWSNFWHPPGSPESKDAVDGGHYALFDININHPVRATQLAISYWLHPKQVTDVGLPPAVKASPANPKRIIHISSVAGQVANINAPLYAASKFAITDGIRITAVAPGVVRTPLWTEHPEKLVNLDEEKDGWVTPQEVAEAMLRCVEDDSIPGGSILEVGKDNTRLVQAFNDPGPDSDPSKGLVARNVQKGTDMVYTWLRDATKWASSESLHSQVQASLAARGFDCIASSRFFFNHAVFRGGSFNLDCTTNKLTRQLVVSTVQAIDGVEKAWPVTNVEPAIYRGNLPGARDGSSRIARDLGSYVGHDTPKPLAARDGADSDTFSTHVDTGVAKLRTVNITGAGVKIAVIDSGFDVDVAGLSKTNIAYVHDLTDNDNDVRDNCSFHGTHVFGIIGAKGDEARYGVSGVAPDAAFELYRVAPCGESSTNDMLINSFLEAAERGADIISCSFGGGKAFPEDPWSAVATRLFRNGTYVSLPSGNGGPGIFSGVSPAMSDAVTSVGSTDNTVTPYLTWQGNWTATTGGGPIRFIPGLPFDLPANNKLTIWSPNDVIDQSSECQPVPEAKDLPADLSNVVLLSDFVQCWNDAAGASVSLTKTLGIPYAIYYTSKTWTVSDGPGFFEDTLDPDVKAVATVDYETGRQLLDAFHKDRTASVYLANDFSVASPTLENRPNNRTGLLASNFSAWGPALTGRSMPLFLAPGGNLLSTFPAKYGGYGVVGGTSQSVPFEAGVAALVKQAHPDYTPEEIQAVIAATARPVKWYDASGKVSDFLAPVFQQGGGLLDAWNAVHSTTLLNVGELSFNDTVNRPKSLSFDIKNTGKAAINYKLSHRGAASGYVLQTAKGFNFTRGEAFPVYADVTITPASIKIEPGQSASISVAVAKEPALPEAAERVSYFGGYIAIDAEGSPDVNSFTLPYTGFGAPLATIPIVDRDNSYLMYWNMTSSSQTRIEPGRVFKCTLDLTKDMPASFPDNLYPGVWLDPVIQSRHISVILVDAKSGKEVITPDETSSDQVWGGPNTWYWDGSDANKTFIPAGNYSWRVKAQRLHADPAEDSSWDVFDTGTWVLEYMSNSTLPANSTM
;
A
#
# COMPACT_ATOMS: atom_id res chain seq x y z
N MET A 1 41.19 -29.06 -23.12
CA MET A 1 41.27 -29.97 -24.28
C MET A 1 41.45 -31.38 -23.74
N ALA A 2 40.36 -32.14 -23.70
CA ALA A 2 40.37 -33.56 -23.37
C ALA A 2 40.24 -34.36 -24.68
N ASP A 3 40.95 -35.47 -24.73
CA ASP A 3 41.15 -36.43 -25.83
C ASP A 3 39.86 -36.80 -26.58
N ASP A 4 39.82 -36.53 -27.89
CA ASP A 4 38.68 -36.66 -28.81
C ASP A 4 38.69 -38.02 -29.54
N SER A 5 39.21 -39.07 -28.89
CA SER A 5 39.37 -40.38 -29.53
C SER A 5 38.30 -41.40 -29.09
N GLN A 6 37.42 -41.71 -30.06
CA GLN A 6 36.41 -42.78 -30.13
C GLN A 6 34.95 -42.42 -29.74
N THR A 7 34.30 -41.55 -30.52
CA THR A 7 32.83 -41.56 -30.65
C THR A 7 32.39 -42.77 -31.48
N THR A 8 31.50 -43.59 -30.93
CA THR A 8 30.90 -44.71 -31.68
C THR A 8 29.78 -44.16 -32.58
N PRO A 9 29.73 -44.49 -33.89
CA PRO A 9 28.63 -44.08 -34.77
C PRO A 9 27.27 -44.52 -34.21
N PHE A 10 26.28 -43.62 -34.21
CA PHE A 10 24.93 -43.93 -33.70
C PHE A 10 24.03 -44.43 -34.83
N THR A 11 23.44 -45.61 -34.64
CA THR A 11 22.38 -46.13 -35.52
C THR A 11 21.11 -46.37 -34.71
N VAL A 12 19.95 -46.17 -35.35
CA VAL A 12 18.64 -46.40 -34.73
C VAL A 12 18.28 -47.88 -34.61
N ALA A 13 18.96 -48.77 -35.35
CA ALA A 13 18.67 -50.20 -35.31
C ALA A 13 18.88 -50.78 -33.90
N GLY A 14 17.86 -51.46 -33.37
CA GLY A 14 17.88 -52.05 -32.01
C GLY A 14 17.74 -51.03 -30.87
N LYS A 15 17.44 -49.76 -31.17
CA LYS A 15 17.21 -48.69 -30.18
C LYS A 15 15.74 -48.54 -29.84
N THR A 16 15.45 -47.84 -28.75
CA THR A 16 14.06 -47.51 -28.37
C THR A 16 13.83 -45.99 -28.39
N ALA A 17 12.75 -45.55 -29.01
CA ALA A 17 12.37 -44.15 -29.15
C ALA A 17 11.06 -43.83 -28.41
N ILE A 18 10.99 -42.68 -27.74
CA ILE A 18 9.74 -42.10 -27.23
C ILE A 18 9.38 -40.92 -28.12
N ILE A 19 8.19 -40.94 -28.72
CA ILE A 19 7.75 -39.91 -29.67
C ILE A 19 6.38 -39.39 -29.24
N THR A 20 6.32 -38.13 -28.82
CA THR A 20 5.03 -37.49 -28.53
C THR A 20 4.40 -36.93 -29.81
N GLY A 21 3.07 -36.94 -29.89
CA GLY A 21 2.33 -36.50 -31.08
C GLY A 21 2.40 -37.50 -32.24
N ALA A 22 2.84 -38.73 -31.99
CA ALA A 22 3.05 -39.78 -33.00
C ALA A 22 1.77 -40.50 -33.45
N GLY A 23 0.60 -40.10 -32.94
CA GLY A 23 -0.69 -40.57 -33.42
C GLY A 23 -1.04 -40.04 -34.81
N SER A 24 -0.33 -39.02 -35.33
CA SER A 24 -0.57 -38.45 -36.66
C SER A 24 0.63 -37.69 -37.25
N GLY A 25 0.55 -37.35 -38.54
CA GLY A 25 1.42 -36.36 -39.20
C GLY A 25 2.91 -36.73 -39.21
N ILE A 26 3.78 -35.73 -38.98
CA ILE A 26 5.25 -35.86 -39.04
C ILE A 26 5.75 -36.96 -38.09
N ASN A 27 5.29 -36.94 -36.85
CA ASN A 27 5.75 -37.85 -35.81
C ASN A 27 5.28 -39.29 -36.06
N PHE A 28 4.10 -39.48 -36.65
CA PHE A 28 3.66 -40.80 -37.13
C PHE A 28 4.60 -41.35 -38.21
N SER A 29 4.94 -40.54 -39.22
CA SER A 29 5.90 -40.94 -40.26
C SER A 29 7.29 -41.23 -39.69
N PHE A 30 7.73 -40.46 -38.68
CA PHE A 30 8.99 -40.74 -37.99
C PHE A 30 8.94 -42.04 -37.18
N ALA A 31 7.83 -42.32 -36.48
CA ALA A 31 7.60 -43.59 -35.79
C ALA A 31 7.65 -44.78 -36.76
N GLU A 32 6.94 -44.70 -37.88
CA GLU A 32 6.95 -45.74 -38.92
C GLU A 32 8.35 -45.95 -39.51
N LEU A 33 9.07 -44.87 -39.79
CA LEU A 33 10.43 -44.92 -40.31
C LEU A 33 11.40 -45.60 -39.32
N LEU A 34 11.32 -45.29 -38.04
CA LEU A 34 12.16 -45.90 -37.00
C LEU A 34 11.85 -47.39 -36.82
N LEU A 35 10.57 -47.79 -36.81
CA LEU A 35 10.16 -49.20 -36.75
C LEU A 35 10.71 -49.98 -37.95
N ASN A 36 10.59 -49.42 -39.16
CA ASN A 36 11.12 -50.02 -40.39
C ASN A 36 12.66 -50.13 -40.38
N ARG A 37 13.35 -49.30 -39.59
CA ARG A 37 14.82 -49.35 -39.39
C ARG A 37 15.24 -50.21 -38.20
N GLY A 38 14.31 -50.92 -37.56
CA GLY A 38 14.61 -51.87 -36.51
C GLY A 38 14.61 -51.30 -35.09
N ALA A 39 14.04 -50.12 -34.86
CA ALA A 39 13.89 -49.52 -33.54
C ALA A 39 12.52 -49.85 -32.91
N ASN A 40 12.46 -49.94 -31.59
CA ASN A 40 11.18 -49.92 -30.87
C ASN A 40 10.67 -48.49 -30.72
N VAL A 41 9.36 -48.28 -30.71
CA VAL A 41 8.76 -46.96 -30.59
C VAL A 41 7.63 -46.92 -29.57
N VAL A 42 7.67 -45.94 -28.68
CA VAL A 42 6.52 -45.53 -27.89
C VAL A 42 5.82 -44.38 -28.59
N VAL A 43 4.58 -44.64 -28.99
CA VAL A 43 3.66 -43.67 -29.59
C VAL A 43 2.90 -43.01 -28.44
N ALA A 44 3.34 -41.81 -28.04
CA ALA A 44 2.71 -41.06 -26.96
C ALA A 44 1.81 -39.96 -27.54
N ASP A 45 0.50 -40.09 -27.41
CA ASP A 45 -0.44 -39.11 -27.95
C ASP A 45 -1.76 -39.14 -27.17
N LEU A 46 -2.62 -38.15 -27.36
CA LEU A 46 -3.97 -38.14 -26.77
C LEU A 46 -4.83 -39.27 -27.33
N ALA A 47 -4.67 -39.60 -28.62
CA ALA A 47 -5.39 -40.66 -29.29
C ALA A 47 -4.64 -41.13 -30.55
N LEU A 48 -4.98 -42.32 -31.05
CA LEU A 48 -4.47 -42.83 -32.32
C LEU A 48 -5.46 -42.58 -33.45
N ARG A 49 -4.94 -42.15 -34.61
CA ARG A 49 -5.68 -42.18 -35.87
C ARG A 49 -5.67 -43.60 -36.46
N PRO A 50 -6.57 -43.94 -37.40
CA PRO A 50 -6.64 -45.28 -37.98
C PRO A 50 -5.30 -45.83 -38.49
N GLU A 51 -4.49 -45.00 -39.13
CA GLU A 51 -3.15 -45.34 -39.63
C GLU A 51 -2.15 -45.66 -38.51
N ALA A 52 -2.19 -44.93 -37.39
CA ALA A 52 -1.35 -45.17 -36.23
C ALA A 52 -1.81 -46.40 -35.45
N GLN A 53 -3.13 -46.62 -35.37
CA GLN A 53 -3.71 -47.83 -34.79
C GLN A 53 -3.28 -49.08 -35.55
N ASP A 54 -3.29 -49.03 -36.89
CA ASP A 54 -2.81 -50.11 -37.75
C ASP A 54 -1.29 -50.34 -37.57
N LEU A 55 -0.49 -49.28 -37.54
CA LEU A 55 0.96 -49.38 -37.31
C LEU A 55 1.29 -50.07 -35.97
N VAL A 56 0.63 -49.65 -34.88
CA VAL A 56 0.78 -50.27 -33.55
C VAL A 56 0.34 -51.73 -33.58
N SER A 57 -0.79 -52.03 -34.24
CA SER A 57 -1.31 -53.39 -34.36
C SER A 57 -0.40 -54.30 -35.17
N ARG A 58 0.31 -53.80 -36.19
CA ARG A 58 1.29 -54.57 -36.97
C ARG A 58 2.59 -54.87 -36.20
N HIS A 59 2.93 -54.07 -35.20
CA HIS A 59 4.18 -54.15 -34.44
C HIS A 59 3.97 -54.59 -32.99
N HIS A 60 3.09 -55.57 -32.74
CA HIS A 60 2.82 -56.10 -31.39
C HIS A 60 3.71 -57.31 -31.00
N ASP A 61 4.39 -57.94 -31.97
CA ASP A 61 5.19 -59.16 -31.76
C ASP A 61 6.48 -58.86 -30.97
N PRO A 62 6.68 -59.48 -29.79
CA PRO A 62 7.84 -59.20 -28.94
C PRO A 62 9.19 -59.68 -29.48
N SER A 63 9.20 -60.49 -30.55
CA SER A 63 10.42 -60.95 -31.23
C SER A 63 10.92 -60.03 -32.35
N LYS A 64 10.20 -58.95 -32.63
CA LYS A 64 10.46 -57.95 -33.68
C LYS A 64 10.47 -56.54 -33.08
N PRO A 65 10.87 -55.48 -33.83
CA PRO A 65 10.69 -54.11 -33.38
C PRO A 65 9.21 -53.84 -33.04
N ARG A 66 8.94 -53.37 -31.81
CA ARG A 66 7.57 -53.19 -31.30
C ARG A 66 7.18 -51.72 -31.26
N ALA A 67 5.87 -51.49 -31.40
CA ALA A 67 5.25 -50.20 -31.12
C ALA A 67 4.28 -50.31 -29.95
N VAL A 68 4.36 -49.38 -28.99
CA VAL A 68 3.44 -49.33 -27.83
C VAL A 68 2.78 -47.97 -27.78
N PHE A 69 1.46 -47.94 -27.66
CA PHE A 69 0.71 -46.70 -27.47
C PHE A 69 0.56 -46.35 -25.99
N VAL A 70 0.82 -45.09 -25.66
CA VAL A 70 0.58 -44.55 -24.32
C VAL A 70 -0.23 -43.27 -24.45
N GLU A 71 -1.48 -43.31 -23.99
CA GLU A 71 -2.30 -42.10 -23.88
C GLU A 71 -1.59 -41.06 -23.00
N THR A 72 -1.26 -39.92 -23.61
CA THR A 72 -0.40 -38.90 -23.01
C THR A 72 -0.90 -37.50 -23.34
N ASP A 73 -1.47 -36.83 -22.35
CA ASP A 73 -1.64 -35.37 -22.39
C ASP A 73 -0.31 -34.71 -22.01
N VAL A 74 0.34 -34.10 -23.01
CA VAL A 74 1.66 -33.49 -22.84
C VAL A 74 1.66 -32.25 -21.95
N THR A 75 0.50 -31.67 -21.61
CA THR A 75 0.41 -30.57 -20.64
C THR A 75 0.49 -31.07 -19.19
N SER A 76 0.21 -32.37 -18.98
CA SER A 76 0.15 -33.01 -17.67
C SER A 76 1.48 -33.65 -17.27
N TRP A 77 2.12 -33.12 -16.24
CA TRP A 77 3.38 -33.67 -15.71
C TRP A 77 3.28 -35.16 -15.34
N PRO A 78 2.21 -35.64 -14.67
CA PRO A 78 2.01 -37.07 -14.42
C PRO A 78 1.95 -37.91 -15.70
N ALA A 79 1.29 -37.42 -16.76
CA ALA A 79 1.20 -38.14 -18.04
C ALA A 79 2.56 -38.21 -18.75
N ILE A 80 3.32 -37.12 -18.78
CA ILE A 80 4.71 -37.10 -19.28
C ILE A 80 5.56 -38.12 -18.49
N THR A 81 5.44 -38.15 -17.16
CA THR A 81 6.21 -39.09 -16.34
C THR A 81 5.82 -40.54 -16.64
N ARG A 82 4.51 -40.81 -16.78
CA ARG A 82 3.96 -42.13 -17.09
C ARG A 82 4.48 -42.69 -18.42
N MET A 83 4.58 -41.89 -19.48
CA MET A 83 5.12 -42.40 -20.76
C MET A 83 6.57 -42.90 -20.62
N PHE A 84 7.41 -42.25 -19.82
CA PHE A 84 8.77 -42.74 -19.54
C PHE A 84 8.75 -44.03 -18.71
N ASP A 85 7.92 -44.10 -17.67
CA ASP A 85 7.83 -45.30 -16.82
C ASP A 85 7.32 -46.51 -17.61
N VAL A 86 6.30 -46.36 -18.46
CA VAL A 86 5.81 -47.42 -19.36
C VAL A 86 6.91 -47.84 -20.34
N THR A 87 7.66 -46.89 -20.90
CA THR A 87 8.78 -47.20 -21.80
C THR A 87 9.81 -48.09 -21.12
N ILE A 88 10.16 -47.78 -19.87
CA ILE A 88 11.14 -48.56 -19.10
C ILE A 88 10.58 -49.95 -18.75
N GLN A 89 9.29 -50.05 -18.42
CA GLN A 89 8.63 -51.33 -18.15
C GLN A 89 8.57 -52.23 -19.40
N GLU A 90 8.30 -51.66 -20.57
CA GLU A 90 8.13 -52.43 -21.82
C GLU A 90 9.45 -52.80 -22.50
N PHE A 91 10.46 -51.92 -22.40
CA PHE A 91 11.69 -52.01 -23.21
C PHE A 91 12.99 -52.00 -22.40
N GLY A 92 12.92 -51.84 -21.08
CA GLY A 92 14.09 -51.75 -20.21
C GLY A 92 14.75 -50.36 -20.20
N GLY A 93 14.57 -49.55 -21.25
CA GLY A 93 15.11 -48.20 -21.38
C GLY A 93 14.84 -47.59 -22.75
N PHE A 94 15.42 -46.41 -23.01
CA PHE A 94 15.28 -45.71 -24.29
C PHE A 94 16.55 -44.92 -24.67
N ASP A 95 16.62 -44.55 -25.95
CA ASP A 95 17.79 -43.97 -26.60
C ASP A 95 17.48 -42.65 -27.33
N ILE A 96 16.24 -42.52 -27.82
CA ILE A 96 15.79 -41.38 -28.63
C ILE A 96 14.57 -40.77 -27.97
N LEU A 97 14.57 -39.45 -27.77
CA LEU A 97 13.37 -38.69 -27.41
C LEU A 97 13.02 -37.72 -28.55
N CYS A 98 11.78 -37.77 -29.00
CA CYS A 98 11.18 -36.75 -29.86
C CYS A 98 9.94 -36.19 -29.16
N PRO A 99 10.03 -35.05 -28.47
CA PRO A 99 8.87 -34.40 -27.90
C PRO A 99 8.19 -33.58 -29.01
N GLY A 100 7.59 -34.30 -29.96
CA GLY A 100 7.09 -33.76 -31.23
C GLY A 100 5.65 -33.27 -31.21
N ALA A 101 4.89 -33.50 -30.13
CA ALA A 101 3.53 -32.99 -30.01
C ALA A 101 3.52 -31.45 -30.12
N GLY A 102 2.66 -30.94 -31.00
CA GLY A 102 2.56 -29.52 -31.25
C GLY A 102 1.27 -29.14 -31.95
N VAL A 103 0.79 -27.94 -31.66
CA VAL A 103 -0.40 -27.35 -32.28
C VAL A 103 -0.02 -26.06 -33.00
N TYR A 104 -0.64 -25.82 -34.16
CA TYR A 104 -0.56 -24.56 -34.90
C TYR A 104 -1.66 -23.64 -34.38
N GLU A 105 -1.35 -22.36 -34.16
CA GLU A 105 -2.20 -21.36 -33.51
C GLU A 105 -3.68 -21.55 -33.84
N PRO A 106 -4.42 -22.20 -32.94
CA PRO A 106 -5.76 -22.68 -33.25
C PRO A 106 -6.76 -21.53 -33.12
N HIS A 107 -7.94 -21.70 -33.70
CA HIS A 107 -9.03 -20.71 -33.56
C HIS A 107 -9.48 -20.52 -32.10
N TRP A 108 -9.11 -21.42 -31.17
CA TRP A 108 -9.36 -21.24 -29.74
C TRP A 108 -8.22 -20.51 -29.01
N SER A 109 -7.21 -20.01 -29.73
CA SER A 109 -6.10 -19.24 -29.16
C SER A 109 -6.62 -17.97 -28.51
N ASN A 110 -6.23 -17.78 -27.25
CA ASN A 110 -6.54 -16.60 -26.48
C ASN A 110 -5.81 -15.32 -26.92
N PHE A 111 -4.81 -15.42 -27.80
CA PHE A 111 -4.24 -14.24 -28.47
C PHE A 111 -5.26 -13.54 -29.38
N TRP A 112 -6.17 -14.31 -29.99
CA TRP A 112 -7.22 -13.80 -30.88
C TRP A 112 -8.59 -13.74 -30.23
N HIS A 113 -8.82 -14.54 -29.18
CA HIS A 113 -10.10 -14.71 -28.49
C HIS A 113 -9.89 -14.67 -26.98
N PRO A 114 -10.07 -13.52 -26.29
CA PRO A 114 -9.63 -13.39 -24.91
C PRO A 114 -10.24 -14.47 -24.00
N PRO A 115 -9.52 -14.84 -22.92
CA PRO A 115 -10.02 -15.83 -21.97
C PRO A 115 -11.44 -15.49 -21.50
N GLY A 116 -12.33 -16.49 -21.47
CA GLY A 116 -13.76 -16.31 -21.16
C GLY A 116 -14.67 -16.14 -22.38
N SER A 117 -14.12 -15.89 -23.57
CA SER A 117 -14.89 -16.00 -24.81
C SER A 117 -15.24 -17.48 -25.14
N PRO A 118 -16.36 -17.76 -25.83
CA PRO A 118 -16.80 -19.13 -26.14
C PRO A 118 -15.79 -19.95 -26.94
N GLU A 119 -14.97 -19.28 -27.76
CA GLU A 119 -13.93 -19.93 -28.55
C GLU A 119 -12.67 -20.23 -27.75
N SER A 120 -12.38 -19.50 -26.67
CA SER A 120 -11.12 -19.63 -25.93
C SER A 120 -11.02 -20.95 -25.17
N LYS A 121 -9.85 -21.61 -25.22
CA LYS A 121 -9.57 -22.83 -24.44
C LYS A 121 -8.87 -22.54 -23.11
N ASP A 122 -8.34 -21.33 -22.94
CA ASP A 122 -7.60 -20.94 -21.74
C ASP A 122 -8.56 -20.38 -20.68
N ALA A 123 -8.32 -20.76 -19.43
CA ALA A 123 -9.08 -20.25 -18.29
C ALA A 123 -8.79 -18.76 -18.06
N VAL A 124 -9.80 -17.99 -17.63
CA VAL A 124 -9.69 -16.55 -17.33
C VAL A 124 -8.60 -16.26 -16.31
N ASP A 125 -8.44 -17.15 -15.34
CA ASP A 125 -7.52 -17.10 -14.22
C ASP A 125 -6.29 -18.02 -14.38
N GLY A 126 -6.16 -18.69 -15.53
CA GLY A 126 -5.13 -19.72 -15.75
C GLY A 126 -3.70 -19.17 -15.70
N GLY A 127 -3.47 -17.94 -16.19
CA GLY A 127 -2.13 -17.32 -16.16
C GLY A 127 -1.10 -17.94 -17.11
N HIS A 128 -1.52 -18.85 -18.00
CA HIS A 128 -0.69 -19.49 -19.02
C HIS A 128 -1.49 -19.69 -20.31
N TYR A 129 -0.76 -19.85 -21.43
CA TYR A 129 -1.31 -20.14 -22.75
C TYR A 129 -1.19 -21.64 -23.02
N ALA A 130 -2.30 -22.36 -23.22
CA ALA A 130 -2.28 -23.81 -23.50
C ALA A 130 -1.39 -24.15 -24.71
N LEU A 131 -1.29 -23.26 -25.70
CA LEU A 131 -0.38 -23.42 -26.82
C LEU A 131 1.08 -23.48 -26.37
N PHE A 132 1.52 -22.61 -25.45
CA PHE A 132 2.88 -22.65 -24.90
C PHE A 132 3.11 -23.86 -24.01
N ASP A 133 2.08 -24.34 -23.31
CA ASP A 133 2.21 -25.58 -22.56
C ASP A 133 2.52 -26.79 -23.45
N ILE A 134 1.87 -26.86 -24.61
CA ILE A 134 2.06 -27.93 -25.59
C ILE A 134 3.35 -27.77 -26.39
N ASN A 135 3.62 -26.55 -26.90
CA ASN A 135 4.72 -26.31 -27.83
C ASN A 135 6.06 -25.98 -27.16
N ILE A 136 6.09 -25.47 -25.92
CA ILE A 136 7.32 -25.05 -25.22
C ILE A 136 7.51 -25.83 -23.93
N ASN A 137 6.55 -25.80 -23.00
CA ASN A 137 6.74 -26.42 -21.68
C ASN A 137 6.88 -27.93 -21.81
N HIS A 138 6.04 -28.59 -22.63
CA HIS A 138 6.16 -30.02 -22.89
C HIS A 138 7.55 -30.43 -23.41
N PRO A 139 8.11 -29.84 -24.49
CA PRO A 139 9.45 -30.21 -24.95
C PRO A 139 10.53 -29.99 -23.91
N VAL A 140 10.48 -28.88 -23.16
CA VAL A 140 11.45 -28.60 -22.09
C VAL A 140 11.36 -29.64 -20.97
N ARG A 141 10.15 -29.94 -20.49
CA ARG A 141 9.90 -30.91 -19.42
C ARG A 141 10.28 -32.34 -19.83
N ALA A 142 9.91 -32.76 -21.04
CA ALA A 142 10.24 -34.08 -21.56
C ALA A 142 11.76 -34.24 -21.76
N THR A 143 12.43 -33.22 -22.30
CA THR A 143 13.90 -33.18 -22.42
C THR A 143 14.58 -33.27 -21.06
N GLN A 144 14.12 -32.49 -20.07
CA GLN A 144 14.63 -32.55 -18.70
C GLN A 144 14.50 -33.96 -18.11
N LEU A 145 13.34 -34.59 -18.24
CA LEU A 145 13.10 -35.94 -17.75
C LEU A 145 13.98 -36.96 -18.48
N ALA A 146 14.10 -36.88 -19.81
CA ALA A 146 14.93 -37.81 -20.56
C ALA A 146 16.40 -37.76 -20.13
N ILE A 147 16.95 -36.55 -19.96
CA ILE A 147 18.32 -36.36 -19.45
C ILE A 147 18.46 -36.98 -18.06
N SER A 148 17.49 -36.75 -17.17
CA SER A 148 17.48 -37.33 -15.83
C SER A 148 17.50 -38.87 -15.87
N TYR A 149 16.61 -39.50 -16.66
CA TYR A 149 16.55 -40.95 -16.82
C TYR A 149 17.84 -41.55 -17.40
N TRP A 150 18.50 -40.85 -18.33
CA TRP A 150 19.75 -41.31 -18.92
C TRP A 150 20.96 -41.15 -17.98
N LEU A 151 20.97 -40.14 -17.11
CA LEU A 151 22.02 -39.94 -16.11
C LEU A 151 21.83 -40.82 -14.86
N HIS A 152 20.58 -41.19 -14.57
CA HIS A 152 20.16 -41.99 -13.43
C HIS A 152 19.21 -43.13 -13.85
N PRO A 153 19.73 -44.18 -14.53
CA PRO A 153 18.88 -45.24 -15.05
C PRO A 153 18.18 -46.01 -13.92
N LYS A 154 16.86 -46.19 -14.02
CA LYS A 154 16.09 -47.03 -13.09
C LYS A 154 16.37 -48.51 -13.36
N GLN A 155 16.51 -49.30 -12.29
CA GLN A 155 16.63 -50.77 -12.39
C GLN A 155 15.25 -51.38 -12.65
N VAL A 156 15.16 -52.28 -13.63
CA VAL A 156 13.92 -53.00 -13.96
C VAL A 156 13.90 -54.31 -13.19
N THR A 157 12.77 -54.63 -12.55
CA THR A 157 12.62 -55.82 -11.69
C THR A 157 12.26 -57.09 -12.45
N ASP A 158 12.04 -57.01 -13.76
CA ASP A 158 11.53 -58.11 -14.58
C ASP A 158 12.64 -58.94 -15.24
N VAL A 159 12.55 -60.26 -15.13
CA VAL A 159 13.62 -61.21 -15.47
C VAL A 159 13.57 -61.52 -16.97
N GLY A 160 14.09 -60.61 -17.79
CA GLY A 160 14.18 -60.80 -19.25
C GLY A 160 14.52 -59.58 -20.09
N LEU A 161 14.46 -58.37 -19.52
CA LEU A 161 14.78 -57.13 -20.22
C LEU A 161 16.26 -56.73 -20.03
N PRO A 162 16.91 -56.15 -21.06
CA PRO A 162 18.26 -55.63 -20.92
C PRO A 162 18.29 -54.47 -19.91
N PRO A 163 19.32 -54.38 -19.04
CA PRO A 163 19.42 -53.30 -18.06
C PRO A 163 19.66 -51.95 -18.74
N ALA A 164 19.01 -50.90 -18.23
CA ALA A 164 19.21 -49.54 -18.72
C ALA A 164 20.68 -49.10 -18.53
N VAL A 165 21.35 -48.72 -19.62
CA VAL A 165 22.75 -48.27 -19.60
C VAL A 165 22.80 -46.74 -19.51
N LYS A 166 23.58 -46.23 -18.56
CA LYS A 166 23.83 -44.79 -18.38
C LYS A 166 24.38 -44.16 -19.67
N ALA A 167 23.97 -42.93 -19.97
CA ALA A 167 24.52 -42.19 -21.11
C ALA A 167 26.02 -41.92 -20.94
N SER A 168 26.78 -42.10 -22.03
CA SER A 168 28.22 -41.81 -22.11
C SER A 168 28.63 -41.65 -23.58
N PRO A 169 29.85 -41.18 -23.90
CA PRO A 169 30.33 -41.17 -25.29
C PRO A 169 30.29 -42.54 -25.99
N ALA A 170 30.42 -43.63 -25.24
CA ALA A 170 30.31 -45.02 -25.75
C ALA A 170 28.85 -45.53 -25.83
N ASN A 171 27.90 -44.84 -25.20
CA ASN A 171 26.46 -45.11 -25.28
C ASN A 171 25.68 -43.79 -25.50
N PRO A 172 25.82 -43.19 -26.69
CA PRO A 172 25.27 -41.87 -26.92
C PRO A 172 23.74 -41.91 -27.05
N LYS A 173 23.08 -40.80 -26.66
CA LYS A 173 21.61 -40.62 -26.69
C LYS A 173 21.24 -39.50 -27.65
N ARG A 174 19.96 -39.40 -28.06
CA ARG A 174 19.51 -38.45 -29.08
C ARG A 174 18.20 -37.76 -28.67
N ILE A 175 18.16 -36.43 -28.83
CA ILE A 175 16.93 -35.64 -28.75
C ILE A 175 16.74 -34.93 -30.08
N ILE A 176 15.55 -35.08 -30.67
CA ILE A 176 15.15 -34.42 -31.92
C ILE A 176 13.88 -33.63 -31.69
N HIS A 177 13.99 -32.30 -31.76
CA HIS A 177 12.86 -31.39 -31.66
C HIS A 177 12.26 -31.06 -33.03
N ILE A 178 11.02 -30.56 -33.01
CA ILE A 178 10.33 -30.05 -34.19
C ILE A 178 10.06 -28.56 -33.98
N SER A 179 10.89 -27.73 -34.62
CA SER A 179 10.69 -26.29 -34.76
C SER A 179 9.74 -26.02 -35.95
N SER A 180 9.89 -24.90 -36.64
CA SER A 180 9.24 -24.56 -37.91
C SER A 180 9.96 -23.38 -38.56
N VAL A 181 9.89 -23.29 -39.88
CA VAL A 181 10.26 -22.07 -40.61
C VAL A 181 9.51 -20.84 -40.09
N ALA A 182 8.31 -21.00 -39.52
CA ALA A 182 7.55 -19.92 -38.89
C ALA A 182 8.29 -19.23 -37.73
N GLY A 183 9.27 -19.88 -37.10
CA GLY A 183 10.12 -19.24 -36.08
C GLY A 183 11.17 -18.29 -36.66
N GLN A 184 11.39 -18.29 -37.98
CA GLN A 184 12.40 -17.49 -38.67
C GLN A 184 11.80 -16.27 -39.41
N VAL A 185 10.46 -16.15 -39.45
CA VAL A 185 9.75 -15.09 -40.18
C VAL A 185 8.71 -14.43 -39.28
N ALA A 186 8.43 -13.15 -39.50
CA ALA A 186 7.35 -12.47 -38.80
C ALA A 186 5.99 -13.02 -39.28
N ASN A 187 5.21 -13.61 -38.36
CA ASN A 187 3.92 -14.19 -38.67
C ASN A 187 2.84 -13.68 -37.71
N ILE A 188 2.18 -12.58 -38.10
CA ILE A 188 1.06 -12.02 -37.33
C ILE A 188 -0.17 -12.92 -37.36
N ASN A 189 -0.27 -13.91 -38.24
CA ASN A 189 -1.45 -14.80 -38.28
C ASN A 189 -1.36 -15.89 -37.19
N ALA A 190 -0.14 -16.17 -36.73
CA ALA A 190 0.13 -17.18 -35.72
C ALA A 190 1.33 -16.77 -34.82
N PRO A 191 1.24 -15.65 -34.08
CA PRO A 191 2.34 -15.09 -33.29
C PRO A 191 2.78 -16.00 -32.14
N LEU A 192 1.85 -16.66 -31.44
CA LEU A 192 2.20 -17.60 -30.37
C LEU A 192 2.87 -18.84 -30.94
N TYR A 193 2.40 -19.34 -32.09
CA TYR A 193 3.08 -20.43 -32.78
C TYR A 193 4.51 -20.04 -33.19
N ALA A 194 4.69 -18.88 -33.85
CA ALA A 194 6.00 -18.39 -34.28
C ALA A 194 6.97 -18.24 -33.09
N ALA A 195 6.52 -17.60 -32.00
CA ALA A 195 7.30 -17.45 -30.78
C ALA A 195 7.67 -18.82 -30.17
N SER A 196 6.72 -19.76 -30.13
CA SER A 196 6.97 -21.11 -29.60
C SER A 196 7.99 -21.89 -30.41
N LYS A 197 8.04 -21.70 -31.74
CA LYS A 197 9.00 -22.38 -32.61
C LYS A 197 10.38 -21.74 -32.57
N PHE A 198 10.46 -20.43 -32.31
CA PHE A 198 11.71 -19.74 -32.01
C PHE A 198 12.33 -20.19 -30.67
N ALA A 199 11.50 -20.42 -29.64
CA ALA A 199 11.95 -20.81 -28.31
C ALA A 199 12.66 -22.18 -28.23
N ILE A 200 12.50 -23.04 -29.24
CA ILE A 200 13.10 -24.39 -29.26
C ILE A 200 14.53 -24.35 -29.82
N THR A 201 15.29 -23.29 -29.53
CA THR A 201 16.66 -23.09 -30.03
C THR A 201 17.69 -22.98 -28.88
N ASP A 202 18.74 -23.82 -28.99
CA ASP A 202 20.01 -23.90 -28.22
C ASP A 202 20.12 -24.81 -26.95
N GLY A 203 21.24 -25.59 -26.88
CA GLY A 203 21.80 -26.30 -25.70
C GLY A 203 21.65 -27.84 -25.55
N ILE A 204 22.75 -28.64 -25.63
CA ILE A 204 22.92 -30.13 -25.67
C ILE A 204 22.84 -30.69 -27.12
N ARG A 205 23.30 -31.93 -27.48
CA ARG A 205 23.09 -32.52 -28.85
C ARG A 205 21.62 -32.85 -29.08
N ILE A 206 20.90 -31.75 -29.12
CA ILE A 206 19.53 -31.50 -29.43
C ILE A 206 19.63 -30.91 -30.82
N THR A 207 19.08 -31.64 -31.77
CA THR A 207 18.93 -31.14 -33.13
C THR A 207 17.46 -30.84 -33.31
N ALA A 208 17.14 -29.94 -34.24
CA ALA A 208 15.77 -29.68 -34.62
C ALA A 208 15.62 -29.76 -36.13
N VAL A 209 14.44 -30.16 -36.58
CA VAL A 209 14.00 -29.84 -37.93
C VAL A 209 13.11 -28.60 -37.88
N ALA A 210 13.27 -27.71 -38.86
CA ALA A 210 12.39 -26.57 -39.09
C ALA A 210 11.63 -26.80 -40.40
N PRO A 211 10.53 -27.57 -40.38
CA PRO A 211 9.76 -27.82 -41.58
C PRO A 211 9.00 -26.57 -42.03
N GLY A 212 8.81 -26.46 -43.35
CA GLY A 212 7.86 -25.55 -43.98
C GLY A 212 6.41 -26.00 -43.83
N VAL A 213 5.58 -25.75 -44.84
CA VAL A 213 4.16 -26.15 -44.84
C VAL A 213 4.04 -27.65 -45.13
N VAL A 214 3.83 -28.44 -44.08
CA VAL A 214 3.77 -29.91 -44.19
C VAL A 214 2.33 -30.40 -44.37
N ARG A 215 2.12 -31.27 -45.36
CA ARG A 215 0.82 -31.86 -45.68
C ARG A 215 0.38 -32.88 -44.64
N THR A 216 -0.07 -32.37 -43.51
CA THR A 216 -0.49 -33.11 -42.32
C THR A 216 -1.93 -32.75 -41.95
N PRO A 217 -2.61 -33.58 -41.14
CA PRO A 217 -3.93 -33.25 -40.59
C PRO A 217 -3.98 -31.88 -39.92
N LEU A 218 -2.87 -31.44 -39.31
CA LEU A 218 -2.72 -30.11 -38.71
C LEU A 218 -3.07 -28.95 -39.66
N TRP A 219 -2.89 -29.14 -40.97
CA TRP A 219 -3.27 -28.20 -42.03
C TRP A 219 -4.51 -28.66 -42.80
N THR A 220 -4.56 -29.92 -43.24
CA THR A 220 -5.57 -30.40 -44.20
C THR A 220 -6.98 -30.53 -43.64
N GLU A 221 -7.14 -30.54 -42.32
CA GLU A 221 -8.44 -30.67 -41.65
C GLU A 221 -8.90 -29.35 -41.00
N HIS A 222 -8.19 -28.27 -41.28
CA HIS A 222 -8.37 -26.95 -40.67
C HIS A 222 -8.55 -25.89 -41.76
N PRO A 223 -9.79 -25.71 -42.27
CA PRO A 223 -10.08 -24.76 -43.34
C PRO A 223 -9.60 -23.34 -43.04
N GLU A 224 -9.63 -22.93 -41.77
CA GLU A 224 -9.15 -21.62 -41.30
C GLU A 224 -7.65 -21.42 -41.55
N LYS A 225 -6.86 -22.50 -41.54
CA LYS A 225 -5.42 -22.46 -41.82
C LYS A 225 -5.15 -22.45 -43.31
N LEU A 226 -5.93 -23.21 -44.08
CA LEU A 226 -5.81 -23.30 -45.55
C LEU A 226 -6.04 -21.97 -46.26
N VAL A 227 -6.70 -20.99 -45.62
CA VAL A 227 -6.83 -19.61 -46.13
C VAL A 227 -5.46 -18.98 -46.49
N ASN A 228 -4.40 -19.38 -45.78
CA ASN A 228 -3.05 -18.88 -46.03
C ASN A 228 -2.40 -19.46 -47.30
N LEU A 229 -2.96 -20.51 -47.89
CA LEU A 229 -2.37 -21.28 -48.99
C LEU A 229 -3.16 -21.14 -50.30
N ASP A 230 -2.51 -21.45 -51.41
CA ASP A 230 -3.16 -21.81 -52.68
C ASP A 230 -2.80 -23.27 -52.97
N GLU A 231 -3.72 -24.18 -52.66
CA GLU A 231 -3.47 -25.62 -52.65
C GLU A 231 -3.01 -26.19 -54.00
N GLU A 232 -3.32 -25.52 -55.12
CA GLU A 232 -2.91 -25.96 -56.45
C GLU A 232 -1.49 -25.53 -56.81
N LYS A 233 -0.97 -24.47 -56.18
CA LYS A 233 0.27 -23.82 -56.63
C LYS A 233 1.36 -23.74 -55.57
N ASP A 234 1.03 -23.80 -54.29
CA ASP A 234 2.02 -23.83 -53.20
C ASP A 234 2.67 -25.21 -53.10
N GLY A 235 3.96 -25.23 -52.76
CA GLY A 235 4.69 -26.45 -52.50
C GLY A 235 4.26 -27.04 -51.16
N TRP A 236 4.08 -28.36 -51.11
CA TRP A 236 3.86 -29.09 -49.87
C TRP A 236 5.07 -29.92 -49.53
N VAL A 237 5.55 -29.78 -48.30
CA VAL A 237 6.48 -30.75 -47.72
C VAL A 237 5.65 -31.95 -47.27
N THR A 238 6.13 -33.16 -47.52
CA THR A 238 5.48 -34.39 -47.04
C THR A 238 5.94 -34.71 -45.62
N PRO A 239 5.09 -35.35 -44.79
CA PRO A 239 5.52 -35.85 -43.48
C PRO A 239 6.74 -36.77 -43.55
N GLN A 240 6.87 -37.52 -44.65
CA GLN A 240 7.98 -38.43 -44.91
C GLN A 240 9.31 -37.69 -45.13
N GLU A 241 9.33 -36.61 -45.94
CA GLU A 241 10.53 -35.79 -46.12
C GLU A 241 11.04 -35.23 -44.79
N VAL A 242 10.13 -34.80 -43.91
CA VAL A 242 10.50 -34.31 -42.57
C VAL A 242 11.01 -35.45 -41.69
N ALA A 243 10.37 -36.62 -41.70
CA ALA A 243 10.82 -37.79 -40.96
C ALA A 243 12.22 -38.26 -41.40
N GLU A 244 12.53 -38.21 -42.69
CA GLU A 244 13.85 -38.53 -43.22
C GLU A 244 14.91 -37.51 -42.80
N ALA A 245 14.56 -36.22 -42.78
CA ALA A 245 15.41 -35.18 -42.22
C ALA A 245 15.65 -35.37 -40.70
N MET A 246 14.62 -35.72 -39.94
CA MET A 246 14.73 -36.05 -38.51
C MET A 246 15.67 -37.25 -38.30
N LEU A 247 15.56 -38.30 -39.12
CA LEU A 247 16.45 -39.46 -39.05
C LEU A 247 17.91 -39.08 -39.35
N ARG A 248 18.13 -38.21 -40.35
CA ARG A 248 19.47 -37.66 -40.63
C ARG A 248 20.02 -36.91 -39.42
N CYS A 249 19.23 -36.06 -38.78
CA CYS A 249 19.66 -35.37 -37.56
C CYS A 249 20.04 -36.33 -36.41
N VAL A 250 19.46 -37.53 -36.38
CA VAL A 250 19.73 -38.57 -35.38
C VAL A 250 20.98 -39.39 -35.70
N GLU A 251 21.19 -39.81 -36.95
CA GLU A 251 22.26 -40.73 -37.37
C GLU A 251 23.50 -40.04 -38.00
N ASP A 252 23.35 -38.89 -38.65
CA ASP A 252 24.42 -38.23 -39.42
C ASP A 252 25.32 -37.38 -38.50
N ASP A 253 26.54 -37.84 -38.28
CA ASP A 253 27.53 -37.13 -37.48
C ASP A 253 28.06 -35.83 -38.12
N SER A 254 27.79 -35.59 -39.41
CA SER A 254 28.08 -34.30 -40.05
C SER A 254 27.14 -33.17 -39.61
N ILE A 255 26.02 -33.50 -38.95
CA ILE A 255 25.08 -32.54 -38.36
C ILE A 255 25.39 -32.39 -36.86
N PRO A 256 26.13 -31.34 -36.45
CA PRO A 256 26.52 -31.18 -35.06
C PRO A 256 25.31 -30.91 -34.16
N GLY A 257 25.44 -31.19 -32.86
CA GLY A 257 24.44 -30.78 -31.87
C GLY A 257 24.23 -29.27 -31.85
N GLY A 258 22.99 -28.83 -31.58
CA GLY A 258 22.58 -27.44 -31.72
C GLY A 258 22.18 -27.03 -33.15
N SER A 259 22.28 -27.95 -34.13
CA SER A 259 21.87 -27.69 -35.51
C SER A 259 20.36 -27.68 -35.69
N ILE A 260 19.89 -26.78 -36.56
CA ILE A 260 18.50 -26.75 -37.05
C ILE A 260 18.53 -27.00 -38.56
N LEU A 261 17.86 -28.06 -38.99
CA LEU A 261 17.74 -28.41 -40.41
C LEU A 261 16.37 -27.95 -40.93
N GLU A 262 16.38 -26.90 -41.73
CA GLU A 262 15.22 -26.47 -42.50
C GLU A 262 14.85 -27.53 -43.53
N VAL A 263 13.55 -27.82 -43.64
CA VAL A 263 13.02 -28.82 -44.57
C VAL A 263 11.95 -28.18 -45.44
N GLY A 264 12.28 -27.96 -46.71
CA GLY A 264 11.34 -27.57 -47.75
C GLY A 264 11.06 -28.74 -48.67
N LYS A 265 10.25 -28.50 -49.70
CA LYS A 265 9.92 -29.50 -50.71
C LYS A 265 11.17 -29.85 -51.51
N ASP A 266 11.54 -31.13 -51.50
CA ASP A 266 12.72 -31.68 -52.17
C ASP A 266 14.06 -31.02 -51.76
N ASN A 267 14.12 -30.32 -50.63
CA ASN A 267 15.35 -29.64 -50.18
C ASN A 267 15.52 -29.59 -48.65
N THR A 268 16.77 -29.48 -48.20
CA THR A 268 17.11 -29.21 -46.79
C THR A 268 18.24 -28.20 -46.68
N ARG A 269 18.22 -27.34 -45.67
CA ARG A 269 19.23 -26.30 -45.43
C ARG A 269 19.57 -26.20 -43.93
N LEU A 270 20.84 -26.03 -43.60
CA LEU A 270 21.25 -25.77 -42.22
C LEU A 270 21.05 -24.29 -41.88
N VAL A 271 20.27 -24.00 -40.84
CA VAL A 271 20.03 -22.64 -40.34
C VAL A 271 21.26 -22.14 -39.59
N GLN A 272 21.74 -20.95 -39.94
CA GLN A 272 22.88 -20.32 -39.28
C GLN A 272 22.46 -19.68 -37.95
N ALA A 273 23.30 -19.81 -36.92
CA ALA A 273 23.03 -19.19 -35.61
C ALA A 273 23.08 -17.65 -35.66
N PHE A 274 23.87 -17.08 -36.57
CA PHE A 274 24.02 -15.64 -36.74
C PHE A 274 23.91 -15.27 -38.21
N ASN A 275 23.19 -14.17 -38.50
CA ASN A 275 23.02 -13.62 -39.84
C ASN A 275 22.49 -14.64 -40.86
N ASP A 276 21.61 -15.57 -40.45
CA ASP A 276 20.90 -16.42 -41.39
C ASP A 276 20.06 -15.55 -42.34
N PRO A 277 20.11 -15.78 -43.67
CA PRO A 277 19.33 -14.99 -44.62
C PRO A 277 17.82 -15.26 -44.54
N GLY A 278 17.38 -16.20 -43.71
CA GLY A 278 15.99 -16.65 -43.62
C GLY A 278 15.64 -17.64 -44.73
N PRO A 279 14.46 -18.27 -44.65
CA PRO A 279 13.99 -19.27 -45.59
C PRO A 279 13.82 -18.72 -47.02
N ASP A 280 13.85 -19.60 -48.02
CA ASP A 280 13.52 -19.23 -49.41
C ASP A 280 12.07 -18.68 -49.49
N SER A 281 11.91 -17.55 -50.17
CA SER A 281 10.63 -16.86 -50.30
C SER A 281 9.78 -17.36 -51.48
N ASP A 282 10.25 -18.33 -52.26
CA ASP A 282 9.46 -19.00 -53.30
C ASP A 282 8.44 -19.99 -52.67
N PRO A 283 7.12 -19.71 -52.72
CA PRO A 283 6.12 -20.59 -52.13
C PRO A 283 6.05 -21.98 -52.78
N SER A 284 6.56 -22.16 -54.00
CA SER A 284 6.60 -23.47 -54.67
C SER A 284 7.58 -24.45 -53.99
N LYS A 285 8.51 -23.94 -53.17
CA LYS A 285 9.43 -24.71 -52.32
C LYS A 285 8.79 -25.15 -51.00
N GLY A 286 7.57 -24.72 -50.70
CA GLY A 286 6.83 -25.12 -49.51
C GLY A 286 7.38 -24.59 -48.19
N LEU A 287 8.26 -23.58 -48.21
CA LEU A 287 8.80 -22.93 -47.02
C LEU A 287 7.97 -21.73 -46.57
N VAL A 288 7.29 -21.07 -47.51
CA VAL A 288 6.35 -19.97 -47.28
C VAL A 288 5.05 -20.21 -48.05
N ALA A 289 4.00 -19.46 -47.69
CA ALA A 289 2.67 -19.58 -48.29
C ALA A 289 2.30 -18.29 -49.06
N ARG A 290 1.55 -18.40 -50.16
CA ARG A 290 1.29 -17.21 -51.00
C ARG A 290 0.14 -16.31 -50.52
N ASN A 291 -0.82 -16.87 -49.79
CA ASN A 291 -2.06 -16.18 -49.42
C ASN A 291 -2.04 -15.70 -47.96
N VAL A 292 -0.86 -15.51 -47.35
CA VAL A 292 -0.69 -15.08 -45.95
C VAL A 292 -1.51 -13.80 -45.64
N GLN A 293 -1.60 -12.86 -46.58
CA GLN A 293 -2.39 -11.64 -46.40
C GLN A 293 -3.88 -11.93 -46.13
N LYS A 294 -4.46 -12.99 -46.73
CA LYS A 294 -5.86 -13.36 -46.47
C LYS A 294 -6.06 -13.81 -45.02
N GLY A 295 -5.09 -14.54 -44.46
CA GLY A 295 -5.10 -14.90 -43.04
C GLY A 295 -4.96 -13.68 -42.14
N THR A 296 -4.14 -12.70 -42.55
CA THR A 296 -3.98 -11.43 -41.83
C THR A 296 -5.29 -10.65 -41.79
N ASP A 297 -5.99 -10.53 -42.92
CA ASP A 297 -7.28 -9.84 -42.99
C ASP A 297 -8.36 -10.54 -42.13
N MET A 298 -8.34 -11.88 -42.07
CA MET A 298 -9.22 -12.67 -41.21
C MET A 298 -8.99 -12.35 -39.73
N VAL A 299 -7.73 -12.33 -39.28
CA VAL A 299 -7.35 -12.00 -37.89
C VAL A 299 -7.77 -10.58 -37.51
N TYR A 300 -7.53 -9.59 -38.38
CA TYR A 300 -7.96 -8.21 -38.12
C TYR A 300 -9.48 -8.07 -38.03
N THR A 301 -10.25 -8.99 -38.61
CA THR A 301 -11.70 -9.02 -38.44
C THR A 301 -12.08 -9.45 -37.03
N TRP A 302 -11.41 -10.45 -36.45
CA TRP A 302 -11.63 -10.87 -35.05
C TRP A 302 -11.24 -9.77 -34.05
N LEU A 303 -10.12 -9.08 -34.28
CA LEU A 303 -9.66 -7.98 -33.42
C LEU A 303 -10.61 -6.77 -33.40
N ARG A 304 -11.41 -6.59 -34.45
CA ARG A 304 -12.40 -5.50 -34.55
C ARG A 304 -13.76 -5.86 -33.95
N ASP A 305 -13.99 -7.13 -33.60
CA ASP A 305 -15.25 -7.60 -33.06
C ASP A 305 -15.33 -7.34 -31.55
N ALA A 306 -15.94 -6.21 -31.18
CA ALA A 306 -16.12 -5.81 -29.79
C ALA A 306 -16.88 -6.84 -28.95
N THR A 307 -17.69 -7.71 -29.56
CA THR A 307 -18.42 -8.76 -28.81
C THR A 307 -17.51 -9.89 -28.32
N LYS A 308 -16.35 -10.08 -28.96
CA LYS A 308 -15.33 -11.07 -28.56
C LYS A 308 -14.35 -10.51 -27.54
N TRP A 309 -14.07 -9.21 -27.62
CA TRP A 309 -13.13 -8.52 -26.73
C TRP A 309 -13.78 -7.90 -25.48
N ALA A 310 -15.10 -8.08 -25.33
CA ALA A 310 -15.86 -7.66 -24.17
C ALA A 310 -16.70 -8.83 -23.60
N SER A 311 -16.08 -9.86 -22.98
CA SER A 311 -16.86 -10.83 -22.18
C SER A 311 -16.05 -11.65 -21.15
N SER A 312 -16.08 -11.19 -19.91
CA SER A 312 -16.65 -11.93 -18.77
C SER A 312 -17.59 -10.94 -18.08
N GLU A 313 -18.72 -11.33 -17.50
CA GLU A 313 -19.48 -10.39 -16.65
C GLU A 313 -18.51 -9.83 -15.61
N SER A 314 -18.18 -8.55 -15.77
CA SER A 314 -17.20 -7.90 -14.93
C SER A 314 -17.71 -7.94 -13.48
N LEU A 315 -16.81 -7.85 -12.50
CA LEU A 315 -17.23 -7.74 -11.10
C LEU A 315 -18.29 -6.63 -10.91
N HIS A 316 -18.22 -5.52 -11.67
CA HIS A 316 -19.25 -4.49 -11.62
C HIS A 316 -20.62 -4.98 -12.10
N SER A 317 -20.67 -5.84 -13.14
CA SER A 317 -21.93 -6.40 -13.65
C SER A 317 -22.55 -7.33 -12.62
N GLN A 318 -21.73 -8.12 -11.92
CA GLN A 318 -22.17 -8.99 -10.83
C GLN A 318 -22.66 -8.19 -9.62
N VAL A 319 -21.99 -7.09 -9.28
CA VAL A 319 -22.43 -6.15 -8.24
C VAL A 319 -23.79 -5.54 -8.61
N GLN A 320 -23.92 -5.05 -9.83
CA GLN A 320 -25.18 -4.46 -10.31
C GLN A 320 -26.31 -5.50 -10.33
N ALA A 321 -26.05 -6.72 -10.81
CA ALA A 321 -27.03 -7.81 -10.79
C ALA A 321 -27.44 -8.21 -9.36
N SER A 322 -26.48 -8.24 -8.42
CA SER A 322 -26.75 -8.58 -7.01
C SER A 322 -27.57 -7.51 -6.29
N LEU A 323 -27.32 -6.23 -6.60
CA LEU A 323 -28.13 -5.11 -6.10
C LEU A 323 -29.54 -5.13 -6.71
N ALA A 324 -29.65 -5.37 -8.01
CA ALA A 324 -30.95 -5.51 -8.69
C ALA A 324 -31.78 -6.69 -8.15
N ALA A 325 -31.14 -7.82 -7.85
CA ALA A 325 -31.80 -8.97 -7.21
C ALA A 325 -32.36 -8.64 -5.81
N ARG A 326 -31.81 -7.63 -5.14
CA ARG A 326 -32.29 -7.10 -3.86
C ARG A 326 -33.30 -5.95 -4.01
N GLY A 327 -33.73 -5.64 -5.24
CA GLY A 327 -34.72 -4.60 -5.54
C GLY A 327 -34.14 -3.19 -5.72
N PHE A 328 -32.82 -3.05 -5.79
CA PHE A 328 -32.16 -1.76 -5.99
C PHE A 328 -31.82 -1.52 -7.45
N ASP A 329 -32.34 -0.43 -8.00
CA ASP A 329 -31.96 0.06 -9.33
C ASP A 329 -30.73 0.97 -9.21
N CYS A 330 -29.57 0.35 -9.39
CA CYS A 330 -28.25 0.98 -9.29
C CYS A 330 -27.45 0.75 -10.57
N ILE A 331 -26.69 1.76 -10.97
CA ILE A 331 -25.69 1.71 -12.03
C ILE A 331 -24.31 1.66 -11.37
N ALA A 332 -23.57 0.58 -11.60
CA ALA A 332 -22.20 0.45 -11.13
C ALA A 332 -21.22 0.97 -12.20
N SER A 333 -20.37 1.93 -11.85
CA SER A 333 -19.28 2.41 -12.72
C SER A 333 -17.93 2.07 -12.11
N SER A 334 -17.02 1.50 -12.91
CA SER A 334 -15.68 1.14 -12.43
C SER A 334 -14.87 2.40 -12.08
N ARG A 335 -14.13 2.34 -10.97
CA ARG A 335 -13.10 3.33 -10.61
C ARG A 335 -11.72 2.75 -10.93
N PHE A 336 -11.26 1.78 -10.14
CA PHE A 336 -9.97 1.11 -10.33
C PHE A 336 -10.15 -0.41 -10.43
N PHE A 337 -9.29 -1.05 -11.22
CA PHE A 337 -9.17 -2.50 -11.27
C PHE A 337 -7.75 -2.89 -10.84
N PHE A 338 -7.65 -3.69 -9.79
CA PHE A 338 -6.39 -4.07 -9.19
C PHE A 338 -6.01 -5.48 -9.66
N ASN A 339 -4.90 -5.60 -10.35
CA ASN A 339 -4.38 -6.89 -10.83
C ASN A 339 -2.91 -7.06 -10.47
N HIS A 340 -2.61 -7.01 -9.17
CA HIS A 340 -1.26 -7.19 -8.65
C HIS A 340 -1.10 -8.57 -8.01
N ALA A 341 0.13 -9.09 -7.96
CA ALA A 341 0.45 -10.35 -7.28
C ALA A 341 0.10 -10.36 -5.77
N VAL A 342 0.03 -9.18 -5.14
CA VAL A 342 -0.25 -9.00 -3.70
C VAL A 342 -1.69 -8.61 -3.39
N PHE A 343 -2.44 -8.15 -4.41
CA PHE A 343 -3.81 -7.69 -4.28
C PHE A 343 -4.54 -7.74 -5.63
N ARG A 344 -5.67 -8.45 -5.66
CA ARG A 344 -6.57 -8.53 -6.81
C ARG A 344 -7.96 -8.07 -6.37
N GLY A 345 -8.60 -7.21 -7.16
CA GLY A 345 -9.92 -6.69 -6.83
C GLY A 345 -10.36 -5.55 -7.74
N GLY A 346 -11.41 -4.84 -7.35
CA GLY A 346 -11.84 -3.62 -8.04
C GLY A 346 -12.60 -2.68 -7.12
N SER A 347 -12.60 -1.39 -7.46
CA SER A 347 -13.43 -0.37 -6.83
C SER A 347 -14.40 0.23 -7.85
N PHE A 348 -15.55 0.68 -7.38
CA PHE A 348 -16.64 1.16 -8.23
C PHE A 348 -17.46 2.25 -7.54
N ASN A 349 -17.99 3.19 -8.31
CA ASN A 349 -19.05 4.08 -7.85
C ASN A 349 -20.41 3.41 -8.08
N LEU A 350 -21.36 3.67 -7.18
CA LEU A 350 -22.75 3.24 -7.33
C LEU A 350 -23.64 4.48 -7.43
N ASP A 351 -24.37 4.60 -8.53
CA ASP A 351 -25.42 5.61 -8.71
C ASP A 351 -26.78 4.91 -8.68
N CYS A 352 -27.61 5.22 -7.70
CA CYS A 352 -28.87 4.51 -7.46
C CYS A 352 -30.05 5.48 -7.49
N THR A 353 -31.17 5.07 -8.09
CA THR A 353 -32.37 5.93 -8.21
C THR A 353 -33.08 6.20 -6.87
N THR A 354 -32.63 5.55 -5.79
CA THR A 354 -33.14 5.71 -4.43
C THR A 354 -32.05 6.21 -3.47
N ASN A 355 -32.37 7.24 -2.69
CA ASN A 355 -31.49 7.78 -1.65
C ASN A 355 -31.48 6.92 -0.36
N LYS A 356 -32.03 5.71 -0.39
CA LYS A 356 -32.27 4.86 0.81
C LYS A 356 -31.30 3.68 0.96
N LEU A 357 -30.26 3.61 0.13
CA LEU A 357 -29.24 2.57 0.25
C LEU A 357 -28.28 2.88 1.40
N THR A 358 -28.18 1.96 2.37
CA THR A 358 -27.19 2.05 3.44
C THR A 358 -25.85 1.47 2.99
N ARG A 359 -24.75 2.05 3.49
CA ARG A 359 -23.37 1.58 3.24
C ARG A 359 -23.20 0.10 3.58
N GLN A 360 -23.78 -0.33 4.70
CA GLN A 360 -23.77 -1.72 5.18
C GLN A 360 -24.42 -2.69 4.18
N LEU A 361 -25.57 -2.31 3.63
CA LEU A 361 -26.29 -3.14 2.68
C LEU A 361 -25.50 -3.32 1.38
N VAL A 362 -24.85 -2.26 0.89
CA VAL A 362 -23.93 -2.36 -0.27
C VAL A 362 -22.82 -3.36 0.03
N VAL A 363 -22.07 -3.12 1.10
CA VAL A 363 -20.88 -3.93 1.44
C VAL A 363 -21.26 -5.39 1.61
N SER A 364 -22.33 -5.71 2.35
CA SER A 364 -22.81 -7.09 2.51
C SER A 364 -23.33 -7.72 1.22
N THR A 365 -23.87 -6.93 0.28
CA THR A 365 -24.28 -7.43 -1.05
C THR A 365 -23.05 -7.81 -1.87
N VAL A 366 -22.05 -6.94 -1.91
CA VAL A 366 -20.80 -7.15 -2.65
C VAL A 366 -20.02 -8.33 -2.06
N GLN A 367 -19.93 -8.40 -0.74
CA GLN A 367 -19.26 -9.48 0.00
C GLN A 367 -19.86 -10.86 -0.27
N ALA A 368 -21.15 -10.92 -0.60
CA ALA A 368 -21.87 -12.17 -0.87
C ALA A 368 -21.69 -12.68 -2.32
N ILE A 369 -20.97 -11.96 -3.18
CA ILE A 369 -20.67 -12.39 -4.55
C ILE A 369 -19.59 -13.47 -4.49
N ASP A 370 -19.80 -14.58 -5.19
CA ASP A 370 -18.83 -15.69 -5.26
C ASP A 370 -17.46 -15.19 -5.75
N GLY A 371 -16.41 -15.53 -5.01
CA GLY A 371 -15.03 -15.11 -5.29
C GLY A 371 -14.61 -13.78 -4.65
N VAL A 372 -15.53 -13.03 -4.03
CA VAL A 372 -15.18 -11.84 -3.22
C VAL A 372 -14.76 -12.29 -1.81
N GLU A 373 -13.46 -12.27 -1.53
CA GLU A 373 -12.92 -12.60 -0.20
C GLU A 373 -13.31 -11.53 0.82
N LYS A 374 -13.19 -10.25 0.47
CA LYS A 374 -13.52 -9.14 1.36
C LYS A 374 -13.94 -7.88 0.58
N ALA A 375 -14.92 -7.14 1.12
CA ALA A 375 -15.43 -5.90 0.56
C ALA A 375 -15.33 -4.77 1.59
N TRP A 376 -14.90 -3.60 1.12
CA TRP A 376 -14.77 -2.40 1.95
C TRP A 376 -15.40 -1.22 1.25
N PRO A 377 -15.90 -0.24 2.00
CA PRO A 377 -16.32 0.99 1.40
C PRO A 377 -15.13 1.91 1.16
N VAL A 378 -15.15 2.67 0.05
CA VAL A 378 -14.13 3.69 -0.23
C VAL A 378 -14.25 4.83 0.79
N THR A 379 -13.12 5.30 1.29
CA THR A 379 -13.04 6.36 2.32
C THR A 379 -12.13 7.48 1.89
N ASN A 380 -12.48 8.70 2.28
CA ASN A 380 -11.61 9.85 2.14
C ASN A 380 -10.41 9.73 3.09
N VAL A 381 -9.25 10.18 2.61
CA VAL A 381 -7.98 10.19 3.33
C VAL A 381 -7.37 11.58 3.18
N GLU A 382 -6.76 12.12 4.23
CA GLU A 382 -6.16 13.45 4.22
C GLU A 382 -4.63 13.39 4.42
N PRO A 383 -3.89 14.42 3.97
CA PRO A 383 -2.49 14.59 4.29
C PRO A 383 -2.29 14.72 5.80
N ALA A 384 -1.24 14.12 6.34
CA ALA A 384 -0.92 14.25 7.76
C ALA A 384 -0.18 15.58 8.03
N ILE A 385 -0.82 16.71 7.73
CA ILE A 385 -0.28 18.06 7.97
C ILE A 385 -0.59 18.47 9.41
N TYR A 386 0.34 19.10 10.10
CA TYR A 386 -0.02 19.79 11.34
C TYR A 386 -0.70 21.09 10.97
N ARG A 387 -2.02 21.03 10.76
CA ARG A 387 -2.87 22.21 10.70
C ARG A 387 -3.02 22.69 12.15
N GLY A 388 -2.47 23.85 12.49
CA GLY A 388 -2.80 24.48 13.78
C GLY A 388 -4.32 24.50 13.93
N ASN A 389 -4.85 24.25 15.14
CA ASN A 389 -6.28 24.44 15.37
C ASN A 389 -6.66 25.85 14.92
N LEU A 390 -7.84 26.00 14.32
CA LEU A 390 -8.28 27.31 13.86
C LEU A 390 -8.24 28.32 14.99
N PRO A 391 -7.67 29.50 14.75
CA PRO A 391 -7.90 30.64 15.61
C PRO A 391 -9.39 30.90 15.64
N GLY A 392 -10.04 30.72 16.78
CA GLY A 392 -11.49 30.97 16.85
C GLY A 392 -12.35 29.77 17.19
N ALA A 393 -11.96 28.55 16.86
CA ALA A 393 -12.90 27.44 16.86
C ALA A 393 -12.45 26.29 17.76
N ARG A 394 -13.25 25.97 18.79
CA ARG A 394 -13.19 24.67 19.45
C ARG A 394 -14.00 23.70 18.59
N ASP A 395 -13.33 23.02 17.67
CA ASP A 395 -13.95 21.87 17.04
C ASP A 395 -14.15 20.76 18.09
N GLY A 396 -15.39 20.28 18.20
CA GLY A 396 -15.77 19.17 19.09
C GLY A 396 -15.04 17.87 18.77
N SER A 397 -14.43 17.73 17.59
CA SER A 397 -13.59 16.58 17.23
C SER A 397 -12.12 16.69 17.66
N SER A 398 -11.61 17.90 17.96
CA SER A 398 -10.22 18.09 18.39
C SER A 398 -10.15 18.50 19.85
N ARG A 399 -10.05 17.49 20.72
CA ARG A 399 -9.61 17.70 22.11
C ARG A 399 -8.12 18.08 22.13
N ILE A 400 -7.68 19.15 21.46
CA ILE A 400 -6.25 19.52 21.33
C ILE A 400 -5.94 20.92 21.90
N ALA A 401 -6.89 21.84 22.09
CA ALA A 401 -6.58 23.14 22.69
C ALA A 401 -7.07 23.27 24.15
N ARG A 402 -6.25 22.88 25.14
CA ARG A 402 -6.35 23.39 26.52
C ARG A 402 -4.95 23.50 27.15
N ASP A 403 -4.68 24.67 27.73
CA ASP A 403 -3.52 25.10 28.51
C ASP A 403 -2.22 25.48 27.76
N LEU A 404 -2.24 26.68 27.16
CA LEU A 404 -1.04 27.52 26.95
C LEU A 404 -1.03 28.77 27.86
N GLY A 405 -1.90 28.78 28.88
CA GLY A 405 -2.05 29.89 29.82
C GLY A 405 -1.24 29.68 31.09
N SER A 406 -0.32 30.62 31.36
CA SER A 406 0.60 30.72 32.49
C SER A 406 1.83 29.80 32.41
N TYR A 407 3.02 30.39 32.31
CA TYR A 407 4.12 30.18 33.27
C TYR A 407 5.35 31.00 32.88
N VAL A 408 5.92 31.67 33.89
CA VAL A 408 7.15 32.45 33.84
C VAL A 408 8.24 31.63 34.52
N GLY A 409 9.33 31.36 33.80
CA GLY A 409 10.67 31.03 34.32
C GLY A 409 10.85 29.71 35.07
N HIS A 410 11.66 28.80 34.53
CA HIS A 410 13.02 28.50 35.02
C HIS A 410 13.56 27.19 34.42
N ASP A 411 14.88 27.21 34.23
CA ASP A 411 15.82 26.16 33.80
C ASP A 411 15.68 25.60 32.38
N THR A 412 16.75 25.80 31.59
CA THR A 412 17.00 25.21 30.26
C THR A 412 17.77 23.91 30.41
N PRO A 413 17.15 22.74 30.20
CA PRO A 413 17.87 21.47 30.14
C PRO A 413 18.63 21.39 28.81
N LYS A 414 19.83 20.80 28.81
CA LYS A 414 20.60 20.60 27.57
C LYS A 414 19.95 19.48 26.72
N PRO A 415 19.49 19.76 25.49
CA PRO A 415 19.06 18.74 24.54
C PRO A 415 20.24 17.89 24.05
N LEU A 416 19.98 16.88 23.21
CA LEU A 416 21.04 16.13 22.52
C LEU A 416 22.04 17.11 21.86
N ALA A 417 23.32 16.77 21.85
CA ALA A 417 24.31 17.61 21.19
C ALA A 417 24.19 17.46 19.67
N ALA A 418 24.22 18.59 18.95
CA ALA A 418 24.39 18.60 17.50
C ALA A 418 25.70 17.89 17.13
N ARG A 419 25.72 17.24 15.96
CA ARG A 419 26.94 16.59 15.45
C ARG A 419 27.82 17.60 14.70
N ASP A 420 29.11 17.32 14.59
CA ASP A 420 30.01 18.11 13.73
C ASP A 420 29.57 17.99 12.26
N GLY A 421 29.34 19.10 11.57
CA GLY A 421 28.84 19.17 10.19
C GLY A 421 29.94 19.32 9.13
N ALA A 422 29.55 19.27 7.85
CA ALA A 422 30.40 19.57 6.70
C ALA A 422 30.29 21.05 6.31
N ASP A 423 31.32 21.64 5.69
CA ASP A 423 31.36 23.07 5.35
C ASP A 423 30.29 23.51 4.31
N SER A 424 29.66 22.58 3.59
CA SER A 424 28.71 22.87 2.49
C SER A 424 27.23 22.60 2.78
N ASP A 425 26.89 21.72 3.75
CA ASP A 425 25.51 21.41 4.14
C ASP A 425 25.26 21.83 5.58
N THR A 426 24.50 22.92 5.74
CA THR A 426 24.33 23.62 7.02
C THR A 426 22.92 23.49 7.60
N PHE A 427 22.06 22.67 6.99
CA PHE A 427 20.74 22.39 7.54
C PHE A 427 20.89 21.69 8.88
N SER A 428 20.37 22.30 9.94
CA SER A 428 20.44 21.75 11.30
C SER A 428 19.95 20.30 11.35
N THR A 429 18.86 20.00 10.63
CA THR A 429 18.30 18.65 10.53
C THR A 429 19.25 17.64 9.89
N HIS A 430 19.99 18.03 8.86
CA HIS A 430 20.99 17.16 8.23
C HIS A 430 22.22 16.96 9.12
N VAL A 431 22.62 18.00 9.82
CA VAL A 431 23.74 17.96 10.77
C VAL A 431 23.39 17.06 11.94
N ASP A 432 22.25 17.27 12.58
CA ASP A 432 21.80 16.57 13.78
C ASP A 432 21.59 15.06 13.55
N THR A 433 21.17 14.67 12.34
CA THR A 433 20.95 13.27 11.96
C THR A 433 22.17 12.61 11.30
N GLY A 434 23.18 13.38 10.86
CA GLY A 434 24.37 12.88 10.18
C GLY A 434 24.26 12.74 8.67
N VAL A 435 23.14 13.17 8.06
CA VAL A 435 22.98 13.27 6.60
C VAL A 435 24.08 14.15 5.98
N ALA A 436 24.41 15.28 6.61
CA ALA A 436 25.46 16.18 6.13
C ALA A 436 26.83 15.47 6.02
N LYS A 437 27.12 14.53 6.94
CA LYS A 437 28.37 13.74 6.91
C LYS A 437 28.36 12.72 5.77
N LEU A 438 27.24 12.04 5.55
CA LEU A 438 27.10 11.04 4.48
C LEU A 438 27.34 11.62 3.08
N ARG A 439 26.90 12.85 2.87
CA ARG A 439 27.15 13.58 1.61
C ARG A 439 28.63 13.76 1.31
N THR A 440 29.47 13.99 2.32
CA THR A 440 30.93 14.15 2.13
C THR A 440 31.63 12.88 1.62
N VAL A 441 30.98 11.72 1.78
CA VAL A 441 31.46 10.42 1.30
C VAL A 441 30.61 9.89 0.13
N ASN A 442 29.88 10.78 -0.56
CA ASN A 442 29.10 10.49 -1.77
C ASN A 442 27.94 9.48 -1.56
N ILE A 443 27.32 9.51 -0.37
CA ILE A 443 26.08 8.79 -0.09
C ILE A 443 24.94 9.81 -0.10
N THR A 444 24.19 9.82 -1.20
CA THR A 444 23.22 10.88 -1.59
C THR A 444 21.91 10.31 -2.16
N GLY A 445 21.70 8.99 -2.09
CA GLY A 445 20.53 8.29 -2.64
C GLY A 445 20.71 7.78 -4.07
N ALA A 446 21.89 7.98 -4.66
CA ALA A 446 22.17 7.58 -6.04
C ALA A 446 21.92 6.07 -6.26
N GLY A 447 21.18 5.74 -7.33
CA GLY A 447 20.86 4.36 -7.71
C GLY A 447 19.63 3.77 -7.02
N VAL A 448 18.97 4.52 -6.13
CA VAL A 448 17.71 4.12 -5.46
C VAL A 448 16.52 4.79 -6.16
N LYS A 449 15.42 4.05 -6.35
CA LYS A 449 14.15 4.55 -6.88
C LYS A 449 13.15 4.81 -5.76
N ILE A 450 12.63 6.04 -5.68
CA ILE A 450 11.70 6.46 -4.64
C ILE A 450 10.40 6.96 -5.27
N ALA A 451 9.29 6.34 -4.93
CA ALA A 451 7.96 6.82 -5.26
C ALA A 451 7.47 7.80 -4.18
N VAL A 452 7.11 9.02 -4.58
CA VAL A 452 6.52 10.05 -3.73
C VAL A 452 5.05 10.16 -4.10
N ILE A 453 4.17 9.80 -3.17
CA ILE A 453 2.72 9.75 -3.37
C ILE A 453 2.08 10.85 -2.52
N ASP A 454 1.60 11.91 -3.18
CA ASP A 454 1.11 13.10 -2.49
C ASP A 454 0.02 13.89 -3.28
N SER A 455 -0.37 15.05 -2.78
CA SER A 455 -1.42 15.96 -3.25
C SER A 455 -1.13 16.71 -4.56
N GLY A 456 0.11 16.65 -5.08
CA GLY A 456 0.54 17.36 -6.28
C GLY A 456 1.87 18.10 -6.11
N PHE A 457 2.51 18.45 -7.22
CA PHE A 457 3.90 18.90 -7.22
C PHE A 457 4.15 20.06 -8.17
N ASP A 458 4.68 21.18 -7.70
CA ASP A 458 5.30 22.19 -8.56
C ASP A 458 6.77 21.78 -8.82
N VAL A 459 6.98 20.96 -9.84
CA VAL A 459 8.32 20.42 -10.19
C VAL A 459 9.23 21.45 -10.84
N ASP A 460 8.70 22.59 -11.27
CA ASP A 460 9.45 23.62 -11.98
C ASP A 460 10.04 24.68 -11.04
N VAL A 461 9.69 24.65 -9.74
CA VAL A 461 10.29 25.54 -8.73
C VAL A 461 11.79 25.31 -8.59
N ALA A 462 12.53 26.40 -8.34
CA ALA A 462 13.96 26.35 -8.11
C ALA A 462 14.30 25.40 -6.94
N GLY A 463 15.20 24.44 -7.19
CA GLY A 463 15.51 23.33 -6.29
C GLY A 463 14.89 22.00 -6.71
N LEU A 464 13.75 21.99 -7.41
CA LEU A 464 13.14 20.76 -7.94
C LEU A 464 13.38 20.58 -9.45
N SER A 465 13.61 21.66 -10.18
CA SER A 465 13.70 21.67 -11.66
C SER A 465 14.75 20.74 -12.29
N LYS A 466 15.80 20.35 -11.53
CA LYS A 466 16.83 19.39 -11.98
C LYS A 466 16.87 18.12 -11.15
N THR A 467 15.78 17.79 -10.46
CA THR A 467 15.62 16.48 -9.82
C THR A 467 15.48 15.40 -10.89
N ASN A 468 15.90 14.18 -10.56
CA ASN A 468 15.83 13.05 -11.47
C ASN A 468 14.44 12.41 -11.42
N ILE A 469 13.45 13.04 -12.05
CA ILE A 469 12.08 12.52 -12.13
C ILE A 469 12.02 11.52 -13.29
N ALA A 470 11.90 10.24 -12.96
CA ALA A 470 11.85 9.13 -13.89
C ALA A 470 10.43 8.83 -14.39
N TYR A 471 9.42 9.15 -13.58
CA TYR A 471 8.02 8.90 -13.90
C TYR A 471 7.09 9.86 -13.14
N VAL A 472 5.94 10.17 -13.73
CA VAL A 472 4.87 10.96 -13.12
C VAL A 472 3.51 10.39 -13.53
N HIS A 473 2.54 10.41 -12.62
CA HIS A 473 1.15 10.04 -12.90
C HIS A 473 0.20 10.83 -11.99
N ASP A 474 -0.74 11.55 -12.59
CA ASP A 474 -1.88 12.14 -11.87
C ASP A 474 -3.07 11.16 -11.90
N LEU A 475 -3.38 10.56 -10.75
CA LEU A 475 -4.50 9.62 -10.64
C LEU A 475 -5.86 10.31 -10.54
N THR A 476 -5.89 11.64 -10.39
CA THR A 476 -7.13 12.40 -10.19
C THR A 476 -7.90 12.60 -11.50
N ASP A 477 -7.17 12.74 -12.61
CA ASP A 477 -7.71 12.82 -13.98
C ASP A 477 -7.02 11.86 -14.97
N ASN A 478 -6.14 10.98 -14.47
CA ASN A 478 -5.48 9.89 -15.19
C ASN A 478 -4.62 10.38 -16.36
N ASP A 479 -3.76 11.36 -16.09
CA ASP A 479 -2.80 11.90 -17.04
C ASP A 479 -1.34 11.87 -16.52
N ASN A 480 -0.40 12.40 -17.30
CA ASN A 480 1.02 12.43 -16.95
C ASN A 480 1.49 13.83 -16.51
N ASP A 481 0.61 14.63 -15.90
CA ASP A 481 0.91 15.97 -15.39
C ASP A 481 0.53 16.13 -13.92
N VAL A 482 1.46 15.77 -13.05
CA VAL A 482 1.30 15.92 -11.60
C VAL A 482 1.41 17.37 -11.10
N ARG A 483 1.50 18.33 -12.03
CA ARG A 483 1.68 19.74 -11.70
C ARG A 483 0.46 20.30 -11.02
N ASP A 484 0.70 20.89 -9.87
CA ASP A 484 -0.33 21.58 -9.12
C ASP A 484 0.19 22.86 -8.46
N ASN A 485 -0.67 23.87 -8.38
CA ASN A 485 -0.39 25.13 -7.70
C ASN A 485 -1.48 25.53 -6.70
N CYS A 486 -2.42 24.62 -6.39
CA CYS A 486 -3.47 24.86 -5.43
C CYS A 486 -3.12 24.29 -4.05
N SER A 487 -2.37 23.19 -3.95
CA SER A 487 -1.78 22.69 -2.70
C SER A 487 -0.27 22.89 -2.65
N PHE A 488 0.26 23.15 -1.45
CA PHE A 488 1.70 23.26 -1.19
C PHE A 488 2.34 21.94 -0.78
N HIS A 489 1.54 20.97 -0.33
CA HIS A 489 2.00 19.87 0.51
C HIS A 489 2.96 18.93 -0.22
N GLY A 490 2.58 18.40 -1.38
CA GLY A 490 3.43 17.47 -2.13
C GLY A 490 4.73 18.12 -2.63
N THR A 491 4.69 19.40 -2.98
CA THR A 491 5.90 20.17 -3.34
C THR A 491 6.86 20.31 -2.14
N HIS A 492 6.33 20.50 -0.93
CA HIS A 492 7.12 20.61 0.30
C HIS A 492 7.74 19.26 0.70
N VAL A 493 6.94 18.20 0.64
CA VAL A 493 7.36 16.80 0.84
C VAL A 493 8.47 16.41 -0.15
N PHE A 494 8.28 16.69 -1.44
CA PHE A 494 9.27 16.37 -2.46
C PHE A 494 10.58 17.16 -2.27
N GLY A 495 10.51 18.41 -1.83
CA GLY A 495 11.71 19.19 -1.49
C GLY A 495 12.54 18.59 -0.37
N ILE A 496 11.91 18.04 0.67
CA ILE A 496 12.60 17.43 1.83
C ILE A 496 13.42 16.21 1.43
N ILE A 497 12.97 15.45 0.42
CA ILE A 497 13.65 14.24 -0.02
C ILE A 497 14.58 14.48 -1.21
N GLY A 498 14.18 15.32 -2.18
CA GLY A 498 14.81 15.39 -3.50
C GLY A 498 15.48 16.72 -3.87
N ALA A 499 15.27 17.83 -3.16
CA ALA A 499 15.72 19.14 -3.63
C ALA A 499 17.24 19.22 -3.89
N LYS A 500 17.60 19.85 -5.01
CA LYS A 500 18.98 20.14 -5.43
C LYS A 500 19.45 21.48 -4.81
N GLY A 501 20.31 21.40 -3.80
CA GLY A 501 20.78 22.55 -3.01
C GLY A 501 21.42 23.67 -3.83
N ASP A 502 22.18 23.33 -4.88
CA ASP A 502 22.92 24.29 -5.71
C ASP A 502 22.00 25.25 -6.50
N GLU A 503 20.73 24.89 -6.69
CA GLU A 503 19.73 25.69 -7.39
C GLU A 503 18.80 26.44 -6.46
N ALA A 504 18.67 25.93 -5.24
CA ALA A 504 17.64 26.37 -4.33
C ALA A 504 18.05 27.67 -3.64
N ARG A 505 17.10 28.60 -3.57
CA ARG A 505 17.22 29.75 -2.68
C ARG A 505 17.34 29.23 -1.24
N TYR A 506 18.14 29.91 -0.43
CA TYR A 506 18.43 29.52 0.96
C TYR A 506 19.15 28.17 1.12
N GLY A 507 19.62 27.56 0.02
CA GLY A 507 20.37 26.30 0.02
C GLY A 507 19.52 25.05 0.24
N VAL A 508 18.19 25.13 0.15
CA VAL A 508 17.27 24.01 0.41
C VAL A 508 17.68 22.77 -0.38
N SER A 509 17.98 21.69 0.34
CA SER A 509 18.42 20.44 -0.25
C SER A 509 17.72 19.28 0.43
N GLY A 510 17.27 18.30 -0.34
CA GLY A 510 16.58 17.13 0.18
C GLY A 510 17.53 16.02 0.61
N VAL A 511 17.13 15.13 1.52
CA VAL A 511 18.01 14.11 2.14
C VAL A 511 18.70 13.20 1.12
N ALA A 512 18.00 12.78 0.07
CA ALA A 512 18.47 11.86 -0.96
C ALA A 512 18.39 12.51 -2.37
N PRO A 513 19.14 13.59 -2.62
CA PRO A 513 18.91 14.43 -3.78
C PRO A 513 19.22 13.72 -5.11
N ASP A 514 20.05 12.66 -5.11
CA ASP A 514 20.47 11.94 -6.34
C ASP A 514 19.70 10.64 -6.60
N ALA A 515 18.65 10.37 -5.82
CA ALA A 515 17.72 9.28 -6.12
C ALA A 515 16.95 9.53 -7.43
N ALA A 516 16.40 8.48 -8.01
CA ALA A 516 15.43 8.56 -9.09
C ALA A 516 14.02 8.60 -8.50
N PHE A 517 13.20 9.56 -8.91
CA PHE A 517 11.89 9.82 -8.33
C PHE A 517 10.77 9.43 -9.27
N GLU A 518 9.74 8.78 -8.73
CA GLU A 518 8.43 8.66 -9.36
C GLU A 518 7.44 9.50 -8.55
N LEU A 519 6.65 10.35 -9.21
CA LEU A 519 5.70 11.22 -8.54
C LEU A 519 4.27 10.80 -8.86
N TYR A 520 3.46 10.58 -7.84
CA TYR A 520 2.06 10.20 -7.98
C TYR A 520 1.19 11.24 -7.31
N ARG A 521 0.38 11.96 -8.10
CA ARG A 521 -0.63 12.86 -7.57
C ARG A 521 -1.90 12.08 -7.26
N VAL A 522 -2.36 12.17 -6.02
CA VAL A 522 -3.49 11.40 -5.49
C VAL A 522 -4.54 12.27 -4.82
N ALA A 523 -4.53 13.58 -5.00
CA ALA A 523 -5.60 14.46 -4.52
C ALA A 523 -5.85 15.61 -5.49
N PRO A 524 -7.12 15.93 -5.81
CA PRO A 524 -7.46 17.14 -6.53
C PRO A 524 -7.28 18.38 -5.62
N CYS A 525 -7.51 19.57 -6.18
CA CYS A 525 -7.55 20.81 -5.41
C CYS A 525 -8.61 20.74 -4.30
N GLY A 526 -8.17 20.55 -3.06
CA GLY A 526 -9.02 20.15 -1.93
C GLY A 526 -8.37 19.10 -1.01
N GLU A 527 -7.15 18.66 -1.34
CA GLU A 527 -6.21 17.86 -0.53
C GLU A 527 -6.68 16.47 -0.08
N SER A 528 -7.95 16.10 -0.24
CA SER A 528 -8.42 14.76 0.12
C SER A 528 -8.20 13.75 -1.01
N SER A 529 -7.66 12.59 -0.64
CA SER A 529 -7.51 11.40 -1.47
C SER A 529 -8.57 10.35 -1.12
N THR A 530 -8.58 9.23 -1.82
CA THR A 530 -9.36 8.05 -1.45
C THR A 530 -8.45 6.85 -1.22
N ASN A 531 -8.81 5.97 -0.29
CA ASN A 531 -8.00 4.79 0.05
C ASN A 531 -7.79 3.85 -1.16
N ASP A 532 -8.75 3.74 -2.07
CA ASP A 532 -8.61 2.94 -3.31
C ASP A 532 -7.62 3.54 -4.31
N MET A 533 -7.56 4.88 -4.42
CA MET A 533 -6.57 5.59 -5.24
C MET A 533 -5.17 5.47 -4.65
N LEU A 534 -5.04 5.56 -3.32
CA LEU A 534 -3.77 5.29 -2.61
C LEU A 534 -3.32 3.85 -2.79
N ILE A 535 -4.22 2.87 -2.73
CA ILE A 535 -3.90 1.47 -3.04
C ILE A 535 -3.41 1.35 -4.48
N ASN A 536 -4.07 2.01 -5.45
CA ASN A 536 -3.66 1.96 -6.84
C ASN A 536 -2.23 2.48 -7.04
N SER A 537 -1.90 3.65 -6.50
CA SER A 537 -0.57 4.25 -6.64
C SER A 537 0.53 3.43 -5.95
N PHE A 538 0.23 2.79 -4.81
CA PHE A 538 1.17 1.90 -4.13
C PHE A 538 1.48 0.65 -4.97
N LEU A 539 0.46 0.04 -5.56
CA LEU A 539 0.63 -1.14 -6.42
C LEU A 539 1.40 -0.77 -7.70
N GLU A 540 1.05 0.34 -8.34
CA GLU A 540 1.73 0.82 -9.55
C GLU A 540 3.22 1.12 -9.28
N ALA A 541 3.53 1.84 -8.20
CA ALA A 541 4.91 2.12 -7.80
C ALA A 541 5.71 0.83 -7.57
N ALA A 542 5.11 -0.19 -6.95
CA ALA A 542 5.74 -1.47 -6.72
C ALA A 542 5.97 -2.27 -8.03
N GLU A 543 5.02 -2.28 -8.96
CA GLU A 543 5.16 -2.94 -10.28
C GLU A 543 6.29 -2.33 -11.10
N ARG A 544 6.49 -1.01 -10.98
CA ARG A 544 7.59 -0.29 -11.62
C ARG A 544 8.92 -0.46 -10.89
N GLY A 545 8.91 -1.20 -9.78
CA GLY A 545 10.07 -1.54 -8.98
C GLY A 545 10.64 -0.34 -8.25
N ALA A 546 9.79 0.49 -7.63
CA ALA A 546 10.24 1.44 -6.62
C ALA A 546 10.85 0.67 -5.43
N ASP A 547 12.03 1.12 -4.97
CA ASP A 547 12.67 0.55 -3.77
C ASP A 547 11.98 1.04 -2.50
N ILE A 548 11.49 2.29 -2.53
CA ILE A 548 10.90 3.00 -1.40
C ILE A 548 9.62 3.72 -1.86
N ILE A 549 8.55 3.58 -1.10
CA ILE A 549 7.33 4.39 -1.19
C ILE A 549 7.31 5.35 0.00
N SER A 550 7.27 6.65 -0.28
CA SER A 550 7.06 7.74 0.67
C SER A 550 5.66 8.30 0.47
N CYS A 551 4.78 8.13 1.45
CA CYS A 551 3.41 8.64 1.39
C CYS A 551 3.06 9.37 2.69
N SER A 552 2.79 10.67 2.57
CA SER A 552 2.50 11.56 3.70
C SER A 552 1.00 11.71 3.98
N PHE A 553 0.22 10.69 3.65
CA PHE A 553 -1.23 10.62 3.93
C PHE A 553 -1.50 9.70 5.12
N GLY A 554 -2.57 10.00 5.85
CA GLY A 554 -3.04 9.18 6.97
C GLY A 554 -4.56 9.06 6.97
N GLY A 555 -5.05 7.84 7.11
CA GLY A 555 -6.47 7.54 7.27
C GLY A 555 -6.94 7.70 8.72
N GLY A 556 -8.20 7.30 8.98
CA GLY A 556 -8.73 7.20 10.33
C GLY A 556 -8.00 6.15 11.17
N LYS A 557 -8.45 5.99 12.42
CA LYS A 557 -8.06 4.81 13.21
C LYS A 557 -8.62 3.57 12.48
N ALA A 558 -7.79 2.56 12.28
CA ALA A 558 -8.18 1.29 11.68
C ALA A 558 -7.28 0.16 12.20
N PHE A 559 -7.80 -1.06 12.20
CA PHE A 559 -6.99 -2.25 12.44
C PHE A 559 -6.24 -2.67 11.17
N PRO A 560 -5.18 -3.50 11.27
CA PRO A 560 -4.35 -3.88 10.12
C PRO A 560 -5.07 -4.58 8.96
N GLU A 561 -6.30 -5.07 9.17
CA GLU A 561 -7.13 -5.70 8.14
C GLU A 561 -7.92 -4.71 7.25
N ASP A 562 -7.74 -3.40 7.46
CA ASP A 562 -8.08 -2.33 6.53
C ASP A 562 -7.36 -2.54 5.17
N PRO A 563 -8.01 -2.27 4.02
CA PRO A 563 -7.47 -2.65 2.72
C PRO A 563 -6.15 -1.95 2.40
N TRP A 564 -5.99 -0.68 2.81
CA TRP A 564 -4.75 0.06 2.54
C TRP A 564 -3.61 -0.45 3.42
N SER A 565 -3.87 -0.70 4.70
CA SER A 565 -2.94 -1.36 5.64
C SER A 565 -2.49 -2.73 5.16
N ALA A 566 -3.42 -3.54 4.68
CA ALA A 566 -3.13 -4.87 4.17
C ALA A 566 -2.23 -4.82 2.93
N VAL A 567 -2.53 -3.95 1.97
CA VAL A 567 -1.70 -3.76 0.76
C VAL A 567 -0.30 -3.25 1.13
N ALA A 568 -0.22 -2.20 1.95
CA ALA A 568 1.06 -1.62 2.37
C ALA A 568 1.94 -2.65 3.09
N THR A 569 1.35 -3.46 4.00
CA THR A 569 2.07 -4.55 4.70
C THR A 569 2.56 -5.63 3.74
N ARG A 570 1.74 -6.03 2.75
CA ARG A 570 2.13 -7.05 1.77
C ARG A 570 3.23 -6.56 0.84
N LEU A 571 3.19 -5.30 0.42
CA LEU A 571 4.24 -4.68 -0.39
C LEU A 571 5.56 -4.58 0.37
N PHE A 572 5.50 -4.16 1.64
CA PHE A 572 6.66 -4.13 2.54
C PHE A 572 7.36 -5.49 2.60
N ARG A 573 6.60 -6.54 2.93
CA ARG A 573 7.12 -7.91 3.02
C ARG A 573 7.57 -8.49 1.68
N ASN A 574 7.12 -7.92 0.56
CA ASN A 574 7.48 -8.35 -0.78
C ASN A 574 8.65 -7.54 -1.38
N GLY A 575 9.30 -6.69 -0.60
CA GLY A 575 10.57 -6.07 -0.95
C GLY A 575 10.55 -4.56 -1.21
N THR A 576 9.38 -3.90 -1.18
CA THR A 576 9.28 -2.44 -1.34
C THR A 576 9.16 -1.77 0.03
N TYR A 577 10.14 -0.96 0.43
CA TYR A 577 10.07 -0.24 1.71
C TYR A 577 8.92 0.78 1.70
N VAL A 578 8.17 0.90 2.80
CA VAL A 578 6.99 1.77 2.90
C VAL A 578 7.12 2.66 4.13
N SER A 579 7.17 3.98 3.91
CA SER A 579 7.26 5.01 4.95
C SER A 579 5.95 5.80 5.05
N LEU A 580 5.40 5.89 6.27
CA LEU A 580 4.09 6.45 6.56
C LEU A 580 4.11 7.31 7.84
N PRO A 581 3.29 8.37 7.92
CA PRO A 581 3.27 9.27 9.06
C PRO A 581 2.56 8.61 10.23
N SER A 582 3.12 8.75 11.44
CA SER A 582 2.41 8.32 12.66
C SER A 582 1.12 9.10 12.92
N GLY A 583 1.00 10.33 12.41
CA GLY A 583 -0.15 11.22 12.56
C GLY A 583 0.15 12.44 13.44
N ASN A 584 -0.76 13.42 13.44
CA ASN A 584 -0.61 14.68 14.20
C ASN A 584 -1.65 14.87 15.32
N GLY A 585 -2.26 13.78 15.78
CA GLY A 585 -3.28 13.79 16.84
C GLY A 585 -2.74 13.85 18.27
N GLY A 586 -1.43 14.06 18.45
CA GLY A 586 -0.78 14.13 19.76
C GLY A 586 -1.01 15.47 20.50
N PRO A 587 -0.58 15.56 21.77
CA PRO A 587 0.06 14.52 22.57
C PRO A 587 -0.97 13.56 23.20
N GLY A 588 -0.69 12.26 23.21
CA GLY A 588 -1.52 11.28 23.91
C GLY A 588 -1.57 9.89 23.27
N ILE A 589 -1.80 8.88 24.10
CA ILE A 589 -1.82 7.45 23.71
C ILE A 589 -2.98 7.17 22.72
N PHE A 590 -2.82 6.17 21.85
CA PHE A 590 -3.82 5.80 20.81
C PHE A 590 -4.21 6.95 19.88
N SER A 591 -3.26 7.80 19.49
CA SER A 591 -3.49 8.90 18.55
C SER A 591 -2.95 8.63 17.14
N GLY A 592 -2.39 7.44 16.91
CA GLY A 592 -1.88 7.00 15.61
C GLY A 592 -2.94 6.85 14.51
N VAL A 593 -2.49 6.85 13.25
CA VAL A 593 -3.33 6.76 12.04
C VAL A 593 -3.03 5.52 11.20
N SER A 594 -4.02 5.06 10.42
CA SER A 594 -3.81 4.04 9.37
C SER A 594 -3.07 4.65 8.17
N PRO A 595 -2.16 3.93 7.49
CA PRO A 595 -1.74 2.55 7.70
C PRO A 595 -0.54 2.42 8.64
N ALA A 596 -0.06 3.52 9.22
CA ALA A 596 1.11 3.53 10.09
C ALA A 596 0.93 2.69 11.37
N MET A 597 -0.31 2.36 11.74
CA MET A 597 -0.65 1.38 12.79
C MET A 597 -0.52 -0.10 12.38
N SER A 598 -0.16 -0.41 11.14
CA SER A 598 -0.05 -1.80 10.66
C SER A 598 1.24 -2.50 11.09
N ASP A 599 1.28 -3.82 10.96
CA ASP A 599 2.30 -4.68 11.59
C ASP A 599 3.67 -4.74 10.88
N ALA A 600 3.92 -3.99 9.82
CA ALA A 600 5.21 -4.10 9.13
C ALA A 600 5.76 -2.78 8.64
N VAL A 601 4.88 -1.88 8.20
CA VAL A 601 5.28 -0.61 7.60
C VAL A 601 6.04 0.28 8.56
N THR A 602 6.83 1.20 8.01
CA THR A 602 7.58 2.15 8.82
C THR A 602 6.70 3.32 9.24
N SER A 603 6.32 3.36 10.52
CA SER A 603 5.62 4.48 11.16
C SER A 603 6.62 5.52 11.69
N VAL A 604 6.54 6.74 11.19
CA VAL A 604 7.50 7.81 11.49
C VAL A 604 6.87 8.91 12.35
N GLY A 605 7.47 9.18 13.52
CA GLY A 605 7.12 10.33 14.36
C GLY A 605 7.99 11.56 14.09
N SER A 606 7.60 12.70 14.66
CA SER A 606 8.30 13.98 14.44
C SER A 606 9.16 14.41 15.62
N THR A 607 10.33 14.98 15.33
CA THR A 607 11.10 15.81 16.27
C THR A 607 11.15 17.26 15.85
N ASP A 608 11.27 18.15 16.83
CA ASP A 608 11.55 19.57 16.60
C ASP A 608 13.04 19.80 16.30
N ASN A 609 13.32 20.79 15.46
CA ASN A 609 14.68 21.13 15.04
C ASN A 609 15.44 21.89 16.12
N THR A 610 16.77 21.78 16.16
CA THR A 610 17.66 22.61 17.01
C THR A 610 17.69 24.08 16.60
N VAL A 611 17.33 24.37 15.35
CA VAL A 611 17.23 25.72 14.79
C VAL A 611 15.92 25.81 14.03
N THR A 612 15.07 26.76 14.44
CA THR A 612 13.80 27.04 13.77
C THR A 612 14.00 28.11 12.68
N PRO A 613 13.73 27.80 11.41
CA PRO A 613 13.69 28.78 10.34
C PRO A 613 12.37 29.57 10.35
N TYR A 614 12.43 30.88 10.16
CA TYR A 614 11.27 31.72 9.90
C TYR A 614 11.44 32.43 8.56
N LEU A 615 10.59 32.08 7.60
CA LEU A 615 10.57 32.74 6.30
C LEU A 615 9.44 33.78 6.30
N THR A 616 9.79 35.04 6.50
CA THR A 616 8.82 36.15 6.62
C THR A 616 8.86 37.07 5.42
N TRP A 617 7.69 37.54 5.01
CA TRP A 617 7.49 38.56 3.99
C TRP A 617 7.45 39.95 4.65
N GLN A 618 7.79 40.97 3.88
CA GLN A 618 7.78 42.35 4.34
C GLN A 618 6.44 43.01 4.05
N GLY A 619 5.91 43.73 5.03
CA GLY A 619 4.82 44.67 4.88
C GLY A 619 5.09 45.96 5.65
N ASN A 620 4.08 46.81 5.74
CA ASN A 620 4.07 47.94 6.66
C ASN A 620 2.68 48.18 7.24
N TRP A 621 2.60 48.99 8.28
CA TRP A 621 1.36 49.48 8.84
C TRP A 621 1.40 51.00 8.98
N THR A 622 0.23 51.62 8.86
CA THR A 622 0.07 53.07 8.97
C THR A 622 -1.18 53.39 9.78
N ALA A 623 -1.10 54.42 10.62
CA ALA A 623 -2.22 55.07 11.29
C ALA A 623 -1.95 56.59 11.33
N THR A 624 -2.94 57.40 11.70
CA THR A 624 -2.73 58.85 11.88
C THR A 624 -1.65 59.16 12.92
N THR A 625 -1.43 58.24 13.86
CA THR A 625 -0.53 58.40 15.00
C THR A 625 0.87 57.82 14.78
N GLY A 626 1.17 57.24 13.62
CA GLY A 626 2.46 56.63 13.31
C GLY A 626 2.40 55.53 12.25
N GLY A 627 3.51 54.86 12.02
CA GLY A 627 3.58 53.70 11.13
C GLY A 627 4.92 53.00 11.27
N GLY A 628 5.01 51.79 10.75
CA GLY A 628 6.22 50.96 10.87
C GLY A 628 6.22 49.75 9.94
N PRO A 629 7.37 49.09 9.78
CA PRO A 629 7.45 47.83 9.05
C PRO A 629 6.74 46.72 9.82
N ILE A 630 6.21 45.74 9.10
CA ILE A 630 5.76 44.46 9.67
C ILE A 630 6.45 43.31 8.96
N ARG A 631 6.60 42.20 9.69
CA ARG A 631 6.99 40.91 9.15
C ARG A 631 5.84 39.95 9.38
N PHE A 632 5.45 39.24 8.34
CA PHE A 632 4.34 38.31 8.39
C PHE A 632 4.67 37.04 7.60
N ILE A 633 3.95 35.97 7.87
CA ILE A 633 3.98 34.74 7.08
C ILE A 633 2.62 34.61 6.38
N PRO A 634 2.57 34.51 5.03
CA PRO A 634 1.32 34.25 4.34
C PRO A 634 0.81 32.84 4.68
N GLY A 635 -0.50 32.69 4.86
CA GLY A 635 -1.15 31.39 5.01
C GLY A 635 -1.90 30.98 3.74
N LEU A 636 -2.93 30.16 3.89
CA LEU A 636 -3.86 29.78 2.81
C LEU A 636 -5.31 29.96 3.24
N PRO A 637 -6.18 30.53 2.40
CA PRO A 637 -5.87 31.19 1.14
C PRO A 637 -5.05 32.49 1.34
N PHE A 638 -4.47 33.04 0.26
CA PHE A 638 -3.68 34.29 0.30
C PHE A 638 -3.87 35.13 -0.98
N ASP A 639 -5.11 35.57 -1.22
CA ASP A 639 -5.47 36.46 -2.31
C ASP A 639 -5.88 37.84 -1.78
N LEU A 640 -5.00 38.83 -1.96
CA LEU A 640 -5.17 40.19 -1.45
C LEU A 640 -5.80 41.12 -2.51
N PRO A 641 -6.51 42.19 -2.12
CA PRO A 641 -7.07 43.14 -3.07
C PRO A 641 -5.95 43.86 -3.82
N ALA A 642 -6.19 44.35 -5.05
CA ALA A 642 -5.13 44.90 -5.91
C ALA A 642 -4.30 46.07 -5.34
N ASN A 643 -4.80 46.79 -4.32
CA ASN A 643 -4.06 47.86 -3.63
C ASN A 643 -3.25 47.36 -2.40
N ASN A 644 -3.44 46.09 -2.05
CA ASN A 644 -2.96 45.36 -0.87
C ASN A 644 -3.11 46.09 0.47
N LYS A 645 -4.00 47.08 0.54
CA LYS A 645 -4.20 47.91 1.73
C LYS A 645 -5.45 47.44 2.44
N LEU A 646 -5.30 47.00 3.68
CA LEU A 646 -6.40 46.52 4.50
C LEU A 646 -6.54 47.36 5.77
N THR A 647 -7.77 47.77 6.08
CA THR A 647 -8.11 48.47 7.33
C THR A 647 -8.28 47.45 8.45
N ILE A 648 -7.57 47.66 9.55
CA ILE A 648 -7.57 46.74 10.68
C ILE A 648 -8.87 46.90 11.46
N TRP A 649 -9.48 45.78 11.79
CA TRP A 649 -10.53 45.67 12.79
C TRP A 649 -10.19 44.55 13.77
N SER A 650 -10.39 44.79 15.06
CA SER A 650 -10.16 43.79 16.10
C SER A 650 -11.28 43.82 17.13
N PRO A 651 -11.81 42.66 17.54
CA PRO A 651 -12.71 42.57 18.69
C PRO A 651 -11.95 42.52 20.02
N ASN A 652 -10.62 42.39 20.00
CA ASN A 652 -9.82 42.20 21.20
C ASN A 652 -9.55 43.56 21.86
N ASP A 653 -9.89 43.70 23.15
CA ASP A 653 -9.60 44.90 23.94
C ASP A 653 -8.17 44.93 24.51
N VAL A 654 -7.55 43.75 24.61
CA VAL A 654 -6.16 43.55 25.08
C VAL A 654 -5.46 42.53 24.20
N ILE A 655 -4.12 42.59 24.16
CA ILE A 655 -3.31 41.71 23.30
C ILE A 655 -3.42 40.24 23.71
N ASP A 656 -3.32 39.94 25.01
CA ASP A 656 -3.46 38.59 25.55
C ASP A 656 -4.91 38.36 25.98
N GLN A 657 -5.63 37.47 25.28
CA GLN A 657 -7.00 37.12 25.65
C GLN A 657 -7.08 35.79 26.42
N SER A 658 -8.22 35.51 27.05
CA SER A 658 -8.43 34.25 27.79
C SER A 658 -8.52 33.05 26.84
N SER A 659 -8.13 31.86 27.30
CA SER A 659 -8.37 30.60 26.59
C SER A 659 -9.85 30.15 26.56
N GLU A 660 -10.74 30.92 27.20
CA GLU A 660 -12.19 30.70 27.18
C GLU A 660 -12.82 31.32 25.94
N CYS A 661 -13.76 30.58 25.33
CA CYS A 661 -14.44 31.08 24.13
C CYS A 661 -15.37 32.23 24.51
N GLN A 662 -15.23 33.34 23.77
CA GLN A 662 -16.01 34.54 23.97
C GLN A 662 -17.26 34.51 23.08
N PRO A 663 -18.38 35.13 23.49
CA PRO A 663 -19.52 35.34 22.59
C PRO A 663 -19.09 36.15 21.36
N VAL A 664 -19.66 35.84 20.19
CA VAL A 664 -19.45 36.65 18.98
C VAL A 664 -19.76 38.14 19.27
N PRO A 665 -18.85 39.07 18.94
CA PRO A 665 -19.02 40.49 19.23
C PRO A 665 -20.12 41.13 18.37
N GLU A 666 -20.75 42.18 18.90
CA GLU A 666 -21.72 42.99 18.14
C GLU A 666 -21.03 43.73 16.99
N ALA A 667 -21.64 43.71 15.80
CA ALA A 667 -21.14 44.36 14.58
C ALA A 667 -21.14 45.91 14.59
N LYS A 668 -21.37 46.55 15.74
CA LYS A 668 -21.66 48.00 15.84
C LYS A 668 -20.51 48.94 15.47
N ASP A 669 -19.28 48.43 15.47
CA ASP A 669 -18.05 49.18 15.14
C ASP A 669 -17.37 48.67 13.86
N LEU A 670 -18.04 47.81 13.08
CA LEU A 670 -17.54 47.36 11.78
C LEU A 670 -17.73 48.46 10.72
N PRO A 671 -16.76 48.64 9.81
CA PRO A 671 -16.95 49.51 8.65
C PRO A 671 -18.14 49.08 7.78
N ALA A 672 -18.82 50.04 7.16
CA ALA A 672 -19.94 49.74 6.27
C ALA A 672 -19.51 48.98 4.99
N ASP A 673 -18.26 49.14 4.57
CA ASP A 673 -17.64 48.40 3.49
C ASP A 673 -16.55 47.48 4.06
N LEU A 674 -16.79 46.17 4.00
CA LEU A 674 -15.89 45.13 4.51
C LEU A 674 -14.88 44.64 3.47
N SER A 675 -14.98 45.09 2.21
CA SER A 675 -14.18 44.56 1.09
C SER A 675 -12.67 44.72 1.25
N ASN A 676 -12.23 45.62 2.13
CA ASN A 676 -10.83 45.88 2.47
C ASN A 676 -10.57 45.81 3.99
N VAL A 677 -11.41 45.11 4.76
CA VAL A 677 -11.25 44.98 6.22
C VAL A 677 -10.50 43.71 6.55
N VAL A 678 -9.50 43.80 7.43
CA VAL A 678 -8.77 42.65 7.97
C VAL A 678 -9.06 42.48 9.45
N LEU A 679 -9.49 41.28 9.83
CA LEU A 679 -9.60 40.87 11.22
C LEU A 679 -8.19 40.73 11.81
N LEU A 680 -7.90 41.41 12.92
CA LEU A 680 -6.73 41.15 13.76
C LEU A 680 -7.18 40.41 15.01
N SER A 681 -6.71 39.19 15.22
CA SER A 681 -7.09 38.39 16.38
C SER A 681 -5.92 37.58 16.95
N ASP A 682 -6.05 37.24 18.24
CA ASP A 682 -5.14 36.31 18.92
C ASP A 682 -5.33 34.92 18.29
N PHE A 683 -4.23 34.25 17.95
CA PHE A 683 -4.25 32.93 17.35
C PHE A 683 -5.02 31.90 18.19
N VAL A 684 -5.07 32.02 19.52
CA VAL A 684 -5.76 31.03 20.39
C VAL A 684 -7.18 31.41 20.81
N GLN A 685 -7.64 32.63 20.50
CA GLN A 685 -8.95 33.11 20.95
C GLN A 685 -10.07 32.36 20.23
N CYS A 686 -11.01 31.73 20.96
CA CYS A 686 -12.22 31.11 20.37
C CYS A 686 -13.52 31.92 20.51
N TRP A 687 -14.48 31.73 19.61
CA TRP A 687 -15.75 32.46 19.56
C TRP A 687 -16.95 31.51 19.54
N ASN A 688 -18.03 31.88 20.23
CA ASN A 688 -19.28 31.11 20.30
C ASN A 688 -20.48 31.93 19.81
N ASP A 689 -21.38 31.29 19.06
CA ASP A 689 -22.67 31.86 18.70
C ASP A 689 -23.65 31.91 19.90
N ALA A 690 -24.86 32.42 19.67
CA ALA A 690 -25.90 32.50 20.71
C ALA A 690 -26.38 31.12 21.22
N ALA A 691 -26.15 30.05 20.47
CA ALA A 691 -26.44 28.67 20.85
C ALA A 691 -25.27 28.01 21.61
N GLY A 692 -24.13 28.70 21.75
CA GLY A 692 -22.93 28.21 22.40
C GLY A 692 -22.05 27.34 21.49
N ALA A 693 -22.34 27.27 20.18
CA ALA A 693 -21.53 26.55 19.21
C ALA A 693 -20.33 27.41 18.81
N SER A 694 -19.16 26.78 18.65
CA SER A 694 -17.96 27.51 18.25
C SER A 694 -18.01 27.87 16.76
N VAL A 695 -17.66 29.12 16.41
CA VAL A 695 -17.82 29.66 15.06
C VAL A 695 -16.60 30.47 14.61
N SER A 696 -16.35 30.49 13.29
CA SER A 696 -15.37 31.41 12.69
C SER A 696 -15.92 32.84 12.67
N LEU A 697 -15.09 33.79 13.14
CA LEU A 697 -15.49 35.20 13.20
C LEU A 697 -15.50 35.87 11.83
N THR A 698 -14.56 35.53 10.95
CA THR A 698 -14.54 36.02 9.56
C THR A 698 -15.81 35.63 8.82
N LYS A 699 -16.22 34.37 8.97
CA LYS A 699 -17.46 33.84 8.38
C LYS A 699 -18.70 34.50 8.97
N THR A 700 -18.76 34.63 10.29
CA THR A 700 -19.93 35.16 10.99
C THR A 700 -20.14 36.65 10.70
N LEU A 701 -19.06 37.42 10.57
CA LEU A 701 -19.10 38.86 10.32
C LEU A 701 -18.94 39.24 8.83
N GLY A 702 -18.64 38.28 7.95
CA GLY A 702 -18.38 38.53 6.52
C GLY A 702 -17.09 39.31 6.26
N ILE A 703 -16.06 39.14 7.09
CA ILE A 703 -14.75 39.80 6.92
C ILE A 703 -13.86 38.94 6.03
N PRO A 704 -13.38 39.44 4.88
CA PRO A 704 -12.69 38.61 3.88
C PRO A 704 -11.22 38.33 4.17
N TYR A 705 -10.59 38.97 5.17
CA TYR A 705 -9.16 38.78 5.46
C TYR A 705 -8.90 38.67 6.96
N ALA A 706 -7.88 37.91 7.35
CA ALA A 706 -7.45 37.80 8.75
C ALA A 706 -5.93 37.87 8.93
N ILE A 707 -5.50 38.48 10.04
CA ILE A 707 -4.15 38.43 10.58
C ILE A 707 -4.24 37.88 12.00
N TYR A 708 -3.55 36.78 12.24
CA TYR A 708 -3.44 36.17 13.56
C TYR A 708 -2.08 36.46 14.17
N TYR A 709 -2.07 36.90 15.42
CA TYR A 709 -0.81 37.11 16.14
C TYR A 709 -0.59 36.03 17.20
N THR A 710 0.66 35.64 17.36
CA THR A 710 1.06 34.64 18.36
C THR A 710 0.94 35.15 19.78
N SER A 711 0.77 34.26 20.76
CA SER A 711 0.82 34.63 22.18
C SER A 711 2.24 34.93 22.66
N LYS A 712 2.36 35.73 23.73
CA LYS A 712 3.63 36.03 24.39
C LYS A 712 4.35 34.80 24.96
N THR A 713 3.57 33.77 25.32
CA THR A 713 4.07 32.54 25.96
C THR A 713 4.53 31.47 24.97
N TRP A 714 4.25 31.66 23.68
CA TRP A 714 4.64 30.76 22.61
C TRP A 714 6.17 30.72 22.49
N THR A 715 6.70 29.53 22.22
CA THR A 715 8.15 29.34 22.12
C THR A 715 8.68 29.70 20.75
N VAL A 716 9.99 29.55 20.54
CA VAL A 716 10.58 29.64 19.20
C VAL A 716 10.09 28.50 18.29
N SER A 717 9.65 27.34 18.78
CA SER A 717 8.99 26.35 17.91
C SER A 717 7.54 26.73 17.59
N ASP A 718 6.93 27.55 18.42
CA ASP A 718 5.51 27.93 18.31
C ASP A 718 5.36 29.35 17.77
N GLY A 719 6.39 30.00 17.21
CA GLY A 719 6.30 31.38 16.70
C GLY A 719 5.33 31.53 15.52
N PRO A 720 5.24 32.72 14.89
CA PRO A 720 4.37 32.89 13.73
C PRO A 720 4.77 31.86 12.67
N GLY A 721 3.79 31.11 12.19
CA GLY A 721 3.97 29.99 11.29
C GLY A 721 2.99 30.05 10.13
N PHE A 722 3.25 29.23 9.11
CA PHE A 722 2.30 29.00 8.04
C PHE A 722 1.02 28.36 8.60
N PHE A 723 -0.14 28.78 8.08
CA PHE A 723 -1.45 28.32 8.52
C PHE A 723 -2.43 28.26 7.34
N GLU A 724 -3.35 27.31 7.36
CA GLU A 724 -4.39 27.12 6.35
C GLU A 724 -5.78 27.23 7.02
N ASP A 725 -6.62 28.16 6.57
CA ASP A 725 -8.00 28.32 7.02
C ASP A 725 -8.92 27.41 6.20
N THR A 726 -9.53 26.46 6.90
CA THR A 726 -10.43 25.44 6.33
C THR A 726 -11.88 25.60 6.79
N LEU A 727 -12.20 26.52 7.71
CA LEU A 727 -13.58 26.69 8.21
C LEU A 727 -14.37 27.76 7.48
N ASP A 728 -13.67 28.75 6.94
CA ASP A 728 -14.28 29.85 6.22
C ASP A 728 -13.97 29.75 4.72
N PRO A 729 -14.87 29.12 3.92
CA PRO A 729 -14.66 29.03 2.48
C PRO A 729 -14.71 30.41 1.78
N ASP A 730 -15.18 31.46 2.46
CA ASP A 730 -15.31 32.81 1.91
C ASP A 730 -14.13 33.73 2.28
N VAL A 731 -13.23 33.27 3.17
CA VAL A 731 -12.00 34.02 3.48
C VAL A 731 -11.09 34.03 2.26
N LYS A 732 -10.47 35.18 1.98
CA LYS A 732 -9.63 35.39 0.80
C LYS A 732 -8.15 35.37 1.12
N ALA A 733 -7.76 35.92 2.27
CA ALA A 733 -6.36 35.89 2.70
C ALA A 733 -6.21 35.78 4.21
N VAL A 734 -5.30 34.91 4.65
CA VAL A 734 -4.88 34.81 6.05
C VAL A 734 -3.37 34.98 6.18
N ALA A 735 -2.92 35.62 7.26
CA ALA A 735 -1.50 35.76 7.58
C ALA A 735 -1.25 35.64 9.07
N THR A 736 -0.01 35.29 9.45
CA THR A 736 0.42 35.29 10.84
C THR A 736 1.54 36.30 11.09
N VAL A 737 1.54 36.88 12.29
CA VAL A 737 2.57 37.82 12.76
C VAL A 737 3.01 37.45 14.17
N ASP A 738 4.21 37.89 14.56
CA ASP A 738 4.66 37.69 15.93
C ASP A 738 3.85 38.53 16.94
N TYR A 739 3.99 38.18 18.21
CA TYR A 739 3.30 38.81 19.33
C TYR A 739 3.52 40.33 19.37
N GLU A 740 4.76 40.80 19.18
CA GLU A 740 5.07 42.23 19.25
C GLU A 740 4.48 43.02 18.08
N THR A 741 4.43 42.44 16.89
CA THR A 741 3.74 43.02 15.73
C THR A 741 2.24 43.09 16.01
N GLY A 742 1.63 42.00 16.50
CA GLY A 742 0.23 41.98 16.91
C GLY A 742 -0.09 43.10 17.92
N ARG A 743 0.76 43.26 18.93
CA ARG A 743 0.64 44.31 19.95
C ARG A 743 0.67 45.71 19.36
N GLN A 744 1.63 45.98 18.46
CA GLN A 744 1.72 47.28 17.78
C GLN A 744 0.48 47.58 16.94
N LEU A 745 -0.03 46.59 16.20
CA LEU A 745 -1.22 46.75 15.36
C LEU A 745 -2.47 46.98 16.21
N LEU A 746 -2.61 46.26 17.32
CA LEU A 746 -3.73 46.41 18.24
C LEU A 746 -3.73 47.77 18.94
N ASP A 747 -2.56 48.20 19.47
CA ASP A 747 -2.37 49.51 20.07
C ASP A 747 -2.72 50.64 19.08
N ALA A 748 -2.30 50.50 17.82
CA ALA A 748 -2.62 51.45 16.75
C ALA A 748 -4.12 51.50 16.44
N PHE A 749 -4.78 50.34 16.40
CA PHE A 749 -6.22 50.24 16.19
C PHE A 749 -7.03 50.90 17.32
N HIS A 750 -6.69 50.65 18.59
CA HIS A 750 -7.38 51.25 19.74
C HIS A 750 -7.25 52.77 19.83
N LYS A 751 -6.15 53.33 19.32
CA LYS A 751 -5.86 54.76 19.44
C LYS A 751 -6.68 55.65 18.52
N ASP A 752 -6.93 55.24 17.28
CA ASP A 752 -7.58 56.11 16.27
C ASP A 752 -8.51 55.37 15.29
N ARG A 753 -8.69 54.05 15.38
CA ARG A 753 -9.54 53.24 14.48
C ARG A 753 -9.25 53.35 12.97
N THR A 754 -8.19 54.06 12.57
CA THR A 754 -7.76 54.29 11.18
C THR A 754 -6.59 53.41 10.75
N ALA A 755 -6.09 52.55 11.64
CA ALA A 755 -4.93 51.72 11.38
C ALA A 755 -5.17 50.80 10.17
N SER A 756 -4.18 50.75 9.27
CA SER A 756 -4.20 49.91 8.08
C SER A 756 -2.87 49.18 7.93
N VAL A 757 -2.91 47.99 7.35
CA VAL A 757 -1.72 47.23 6.92
C VAL A 757 -1.59 47.26 5.40
N TYR A 758 -0.35 47.17 4.94
CA TYR A 758 0.01 46.94 3.55
C TYR A 758 0.87 45.69 3.52
N LEU A 759 0.34 44.63 2.93
CA LEU A 759 1.00 43.34 2.80
C LEU A 759 1.52 43.17 1.39
N ALA A 760 2.69 42.57 1.22
CA ALA A 760 3.11 42.13 -0.09
C ALA A 760 2.18 41.00 -0.57
N ASN A 761 1.65 41.12 -1.79
CA ASN A 761 0.75 40.14 -2.40
C ASN A 761 1.45 39.20 -3.40
N ASP A 762 2.72 39.45 -3.71
CA ASP A 762 3.50 38.65 -4.63
C ASP A 762 4.95 38.54 -4.16
N PHE A 763 5.56 37.39 -4.40
CA PHE A 763 6.91 37.08 -3.95
C PHE A 763 7.98 38.02 -4.53
N SER A 764 7.80 38.53 -5.74
CA SER A 764 8.73 39.46 -6.41
C SER A 764 8.90 40.78 -5.66
N VAL A 765 7.89 41.19 -4.89
CA VAL A 765 7.89 42.43 -4.09
C VAL A 765 7.92 42.16 -2.58
N ALA A 766 7.78 40.90 -2.15
CA ALA A 766 7.71 40.49 -0.74
C ALA A 766 9.01 40.65 0.05
N SER A 767 10.16 40.80 -0.61
CA SER A 767 11.49 40.90 0.02
C SER A 767 11.69 39.88 1.15
N PRO A 768 11.50 38.57 0.87
CA PRO A 768 11.43 37.53 1.89
C PRO A 768 12.75 37.39 2.63
N THR A 769 12.67 37.26 3.96
CA THR A 769 13.83 37.12 4.84
C THR A 769 13.72 35.82 5.61
N LEU A 770 14.78 35.01 5.54
CA LEU A 770 14.96 33.82 6.35
C LEU A 770 15.72 34.21 7.63
N GLU A 771 15.09 34.02 8.77
CA GLU A 771 15.72 34.17 10.09
C GLU A 771 15.81 32.80 10.77
N ASN A 772 17.02 32.40 11.17
CA ASN A 772 17.25 31.14 11.87
C ASN A 772 17.44 31.41 13.36
N ARG A 773 16.55 30.85 14.20
CA ARG A 773 16.57 31.05 15.66
C ARG A 773 16.90 29.73 16.38
N PRO A 774 17.82 29.72 17.36
CA PRO A 774 18.06 28.52 18.17
C PRO A 774 16.83 28.08 18.96
N ASN A 775 16.51 26.79 18.90
CA ASN A 775 15.44 26.17 19.67
C ASN A 775 16.03 25.45 20.89
N ASN A 776 16.25 26.21 21.96
CA ASN A 776 16.83 25.72 23.21
C ASN A 776 15.81 25.02 24.14
N ARG A 777 14.56 24.84 23.71
CA ARG A 777 13.48 24.28 24.55
C ARG A 777 13.04 22.90 24.09
N THR A 778 12.69 22.76 22.80
CA THR A 778 12.18 21.48 22.26
C THR A 778 13.10 20.85 21.21
N GLY A 779 14.22 21.51 20.84
CA GLY A 779 15.13 20.99 19.83
C GLY A 779 15.59 19.56 20.14
N LEU A 780 15.47 18.67 19.15
CA LEU A 780 15.76 17.23 19.22
C LEU A 780 14.86 16.43 20.16
N LEU A 781 13.74 16.99 20.61
CA LEU A 781 12.70 16.28 21.35
C LEU A 781 11.54 15.97 20.41
N ALA A 782 10.69 15.03 20.83
CA ALA A 782 9.47 14.70 20.09
C ALA A 782 8.57 15.94 19.97
N SER A 783 8.10 16.22 18.76
CA SER A 783 7.16 17.31 18.50
C SER A 783 5.86 17.04 19.23
N ASN A 784 5.27 18.07 19.83
CA ASN A 784 4.07 17.93 20.66
C ASN A 784 2.87 17.31 19.90
N PHE A 785 2.70 17.68 18.62
CA PHE A 785 1.63 17.18 17.77
C PHE A 785 1.82 15.72 17.34
N SER A 786 3.04 15.18 17.40
CA SER A 786 3.32 13.84 16.89
C SER A 786 2.43 12.83 17.61
N ALA A 787 1.73 12.00 16.85
CA ALA A 787 0.88 10.96 17.39
C ALA A 787 1.69 9.88 18.12
N TRP A 788 1.08 9.31 19.14
CA TRP A 788 1.64 8.23 19.93
C TRP A 788 0.89 6.93 19.65
N GLY A 789 1.61 5.83 19.75
CA GLY A 789 1.02 4.50 19.80
C GLY A 789 0.26 4.23 21.11
N PRO A 790 -0.07 2.96 21.35
CA PRO A 790 0.15 1.83 20.46
C PRO A 790 -0.75 1.90 19.20
N ALA A 791 -0.52 0.99 18.26
CA ALA A 791 -1.54 0.56 17.33
C ALA A 791 -2.72 -0.09 18.08
N LEU A 792 -3.87 -0.26 17.40
CA LEU A 792 -5.04 -0.91 18.01
C LEU A 792 -4.81 -2.39 18.38
N THR A 793 -3.75 -3.01 17.85
CA THR A 793 -3.26 -4.36 18.21
C THR A 793 -2.34 -4.34 19.45
N GLY A 794 -2.18 -3.20 20.12
CA GLY A 794 -1.25 -3.04 21.24
C GLY A 794 0.23 -2.98 20.83
N ARG A 795 0.53 -3.12 19.54
CA ARG A 795 1.89 -3.00 19.00
C ARG A 795 2.41 -1.56 19.12
N SER A 796 3.73 -1.42 19.22
CA SER A 796 4.35 -0.11 19.36
C SER A 796 4.42 0.64 18.02
N MET A 797 4.20 1.96 18.12
CA MET A 797 4.39 2.96 17.07
C MET A 797 4.52 4.34 17.75
N PRO A 798 5.11 5.37 17.11
CA PRO A 798 5.96 5.24 15.91
C PRO A 798 7.17 4.32 16.17
N LEU A 799 7.80 3.81 15.11
CA LEU A 799 9.00 2.98 15.27
C LEU A 799 10.22 3.80 15.68
N PHE A 800 10.28 5.05 15.22
CA PHE A 800 11.30 6.04 15.59
C PHE A 800 10.87 7.44 15.09
N LEU A 801 11.66 8.46 15.41
CA LEU A 801 11.40 9.85 15.05
C LEU A 801 12.35 10.35 13.97
N ALA A 802 11.86 11.26 13.12
CA ALA A 802 12.65 12.03 12.17
C ALA A 802 12.32 13.53 12.27
N PRO A 803 13.23 14.43 11.85
CA PRO A 803 12.95 15.86 11.78
C PRO A 803 11.66 16.16 11.01
N GLY A 804 10.74 16.86 11.66
CA GLY A 804 9.43 17.21 11.07
C GLY A 804 8.79 18.47 11.64
N GLY A 805 9.32 19.03 12.73
CA GLY A 805 8.86 20.31 13.27
C GLY A 805 9.51 21.50 12.54
N ASN A 806 8.72 22.36 11.90
CA ASN A 806 9.16 23.60 11.25
C ASN A 806 10.31 23.41 10.24
N LEU A 807 10.11 22.57 9.22
CA LEU A 807 11.07 22.37 8.13
C LEU A 807 10.92 23.43 7.04
N LEU A 808 12.03 24.09 6.69
CA LEU A 808 12.15 24.87 5.47
C LEU A 808 12.28 23.93 4.27
N SER A 809 11.35 24.03 3.31
CA SER A 809 11.41 23.29 2.04
C SER A 809 10.77 24.09 0.90
N THR A 810 10.68 23.50 -0.29
CA THR A 810 10.08 24.09 -1.49
C THR A 810 8.56 24.19 -1.38
N PHE A 811 7.99 25.26 -1.90
CA PHE A 811 6.55 25.47 -2.08
C PHE A 811 6.26 25.74 -3.57
N PRO A 812 5.01 25.67 -4.03
CA PRO A 812 4.66 26.16 -5.35
C PRO A 812 5.07 27.62 -5.56
N ALA A 813 5.41 27.99 -6.79
CA ALA A 813 5.86 29.33 -7.14
C ALA A 813 4.83 30.41 -6.78
N LYS A 814 3.53 30.09 -6.89
CA LYS A 814 2.39 30.95 -6.48
C LYS A 814 2.45 31.35 -5.01
N TYR A 815 3.01 30.49 -4.15
CA TYR A 815 3.17 30.74 -2.71
C TYR A 815 4.58 31.21 -2.35
N GLY A 816 5.37 31.63 -3.34
CA GLY A 816 6.72 32.15 -3.15
C GLY A 816 7.84 31.12 -3.22
N GLY A 817 7.55 29.89 -3.64
CA GLY A 817 8.59 28.90 -3.97
C GLY A 817 9.24 28.21 -2.76
N TYR A 818 9.13 28.76 -1.56
CA TYR A 818 9.66 28.20 -0.32
C TYR A 818 8.75 28.50 0.87
N GLY A 819 8.70 27.58 1.84
CA GLY A 819 7.88 27.72 3.03
C GLY A 819 8.41 26.89 4.19
N VAL A 820 7.93 27.22 5.40
CA VAL A 820 8.24 26.50 6.64
C VAL A 820 6.97 25.89 7.20
N VAL A 821 6.95 24.56 7.31
CA VAL A 821 5.78 23.79 7.79
C VAL A 821 6.24 22.70 8.74
N GLY A 822 5.38 22.35 9.71
CA GLY A 822 5.58 21.22 10.60
C GLY A 822 4.56 20.09 10.36
N GLY A 823 4.95 18.87 10.69
CA GLY A 823 4.06 17.71 10.62
C GLY A 823 4.82 16.40 10.55
N THR A 824 4.16 15.29 10.90
CA THR A 824 4.71 13.96 10.63
C THR A 824 4.82 13.69 9.12
N SER A 825 4.03 14.38 8.28
CA SER A 825 4.21 14.39 6.82
C SER A 825 5.56 14.92 6.34
N GLN A 826 6.23 15.74 7.15
CA GLN A 826 7.57 16.25 6.87
C GLN A 826 8.65 15.27 7.33
N SER A 827 8.38 14.52 8.40
CA SER A 827 9.26 13.45 8.90
C SER A 827 9.35 12.26 7.94
N VAL A 828 8.27 11.90 7.27
CA VAL A 828 8.20 10.78 6.31
C VAL A 828 9.19 10.91 5.14
N PRO A 829 9.19 11.99 4.33
CA PRO A 829 10.16 12.14 3.24
C PRO A 829 11.60 12.26 3.75
N PHE A 830 11.81 12.82 4.95
CA PHE A 830 13.13 12.85 5.56
C PHE A 830 13.63 11.43 5.85
N GLU A 831 12.79 10.62 6.49
CA GLU A 831 13.07 9.22 6.80
C GLU A 831 13.26 8.37 5.55
N ALA A 832 12.37 8.50 4.56
CA ALA A 832 12.47 7.79 3.30
C ALA A 832 13.78 8.13 2.57
N GLY A 833 14.24 9.39 2.67
CA GLY A 833 15.57 9.78 2.23
C GLY A 833 16.67 9.04 2.97
N VAL A 834 16.62 8.94 4.30
CA VAL A 834 17.59 8.15 5.10
C VAL A 834 17.56 6.67 4.72
N ALA A 835 16.38 6.08 4.52
CA ALA A 835 16.23 4.71 4.03
C ALA A 835 16.90 4.54 2.65
N ALA A 836 16.82 5.54 1.77
CA ALA A 836 17.53 5.53 0.49
C ALA A 836 19.06 5.60 0.67
N LEU A 837 19.56 6.39 1.63
CA LEU A 837 20.99 6.42 1.96
C LEU A 837 21.48 5.05 2.48
N VAL A 838 20.68 4.39 3.33
CA VAL A 838 20.96 3.02 3.79
C VAL A 838 20.96 2.04 2.62
N LYS A 839 19.94 2.09 1.74
CA LYS A 839 19.84 1.21 0.57
C LYS A 839 20.96 1.42 -0.44
N GLN A 840 21.43 2.65 -0.64
CA GLN A 840 22.59 2.93 -1.49
C GLN A 840 23.85 2.23 -0.94
N ALA A 841 24.06 2.29 0.37
CA ALA A 841 25.22 1.68 1.01
C ALA A 841 25.11 0.15 1.15
N HIS A 842 23.88 -0.35 1.34
CA HIS A 842 23.54 -1.75 1.55
C HIS A 842 22.42 -2.18 0.59
N PRO A 843 22.72 -2.35 -0.71
CA PRO A 843 21.72 -2.66 -1.73
C PRO A 843 21.04 -4.02 -1.52
N ASP A 844 21.67 -4.92 -0.77
CA ASP A 844 21.17 -6.25 -0.42
C ASP A 844 20.22 -6.26 0.79
N TYR A 845 20.13 -5.17 1.56
CA TYR A 845 19.22 -5.11 2.71
C TYR A 845 17.76 -5.16 2.27
N THR A 846 17.00 -6.01 2.95
CA THR A 846 15.54 -6.08 2.87
C THR A 846 14.89 -4.88 3.55
N PRO A 847 13.61 -4.58 3.28
CA PRO A 847 12.88 -3.52 3.97
C PRO A 847 12.92 -3.64 5.50
N GLU A 848 12.75 -4.85 6.03
CA GLU A 848 12.84 -5.15 7.46
C GLU A 848 14.22 -4.81 8.04
N GLU A 849 15.29 -5.13 7.33
CA GLU A 849 16.66 -4.86 7.77
C GLU A 849 16.98 -3.36 7.76
N ILE A 850 16.49 -2.61 6.76
CA ILE A 850 16.59 -1.14 6.71
C ILE A 850 15.84 -0.52 7.89
N GLN A 851 14.60 -0.94 8.12
CA GLN A 851 13.78 -0.46 9.23
C GLN A 851 14.46 -0.75 10.58
N ALA A 852 14.94 -1.98 10.77
CA ALA A 852 15.55 -2.41 12.01
C ALA A 852 16.89 -1.69 12.29
N VAL A 853 17.74 -1.46 11.28
CA VAL A 853 19.01 -0.75 11.49
C VAL A 853 18.79 0.72 11.81
N ILE A 854 17.80 1.38 11.19
CA ILE A 854 17.43 2.76 11.53
C ILE A 854 16.90 2.83 12.96
N ALA A 855 15.96 1.95 13.33
CA ALA A 855 15.41 1.89 14.69
C ALA A 855 16.49 1.60 15.75
N ALA A 856 17.39 0.65 15.48
CA ALA A 856 18.42 0.21 16.42
C ALA A 856 19.51 1.27 16.67
N THR A 857 19.76 2.14 15.68
CA THR A 857 20.76 3.21 15.77
C THR A 857 20.18 4.56 16.17
N ALA A 858 18.85 4.66 16.24
CA ALA A 858 18.15 5.84 16.71
C ALA A 858 18.51 6.16 18.17
N ARG A 859 18.38 7.44 18.53
CA ARG A 859 18.82 7.99 19.81
C ARG A 859 17.60 8.36 20.65
N PRO A 860 17.33 7.65 21.76
CA PRO A 860 16.23 7.98 22.65
C PRO A 860 16.31 9.42 23.18
N VAL A 861 15.18 10.13 23.14
CA VAL A 861 15.01 11.52 23.55
C VAL A 861 14.37 11.64 24.94
N LYS A 862 14.59 12.79 25.58
CA LYS A 862 14.06 13.11 26.91
C LYS A 862 12.57 13.42 26.85
N TRP A 863 11.89 13.24 27.98
CA TRP A 863 10.47 13.59 28.13
C TRP A 863 10.27 15.10 28.13
N TYR A 864 9.40 15.58 27.23
CA TYR A 864 8.89 16.95 27.20
C TYR A 864 7.38 16.91 27.47
N ASP A 865 6.92 17.61 28.51
CA ASP A 865 5.54 17.53 28.97
C ASP A 865 4.56 18.47 28.27
N ALA A 866 4.96 19.04 27.13
CA ALA A 866 4.22 20.08 26.39
C ALA A 866 3.97 21.40 27.14
N SER A 867 4.17 21.45 28.46
CA SER A 867 3.99 22.64 29.30
C SER A 867 5.25 23.49 29.41
N GLY A 868 6.39 22.99 28.91
CA GLY A 868 7.66 23.70 28.91
C GLY A 868 8.77 23.05 29.69
N LYS A 869 8.49 21.93 30.37
CA LYS A 869 9.46 21.24 31.19
C LYS A 869 10.00 20.01 30.44
N VAL A 870 11.32 19.97 30.32
CA VAL A 870 12.04 18.77 29.90
C VAL A 870 12.55 18.06 31.15
N SER A 871 12.21 16.78 31.28
CA SER A 871 12.61 15.96 32.43
C SER A 871 13.90 15.19 32.14
N ASP A 872 14.60 14.75 33.19
CA ASP A 872 15.87 14.02 33.04
C ASP A 872 15.73 12.55 32.64
N PHE A 873 14.51 12.03 32.58
CA PHE A 873 14.21 10.68 32.13
C PHE A 873 13.76 10.67 30.65
N LEU A 874 13.84 9.49 30.02
CA LEU A 874 13.45 9.30 28.62
C LEU A 874 11.92 9.36 28.45
N ALA A 875 11.49 9.96 27.34
CA ALA A 875 10.08 9.94 26.92
C ALA A 875 9.52 8.51 26.83
N PRO A 876 8.20 8.30 27.00
CA PRO A 876 7.58 7.00 26.76
C PRO A 876 7.91 6.45 25.38
N VAL A 877 8.20 5.16 25.27
CA VAL A 877 8.51 4.53 23.96
C VAL A 877 7.35 4.66 22.99
N PHE A 878 6.09 4.63 23.44
CA PHE A 878 4.93 4.88 22.59
C PHE A 878 4.87 6.30 21.98
N GLN A 879 5.68 7.26 22.45
CA GLN A 879 5.84 8.56 21.80
C GLN A 879 6.95 8.55 20.74
N GLN A 880 8.06 7.86 21.03
CA GLN A 880 9.33 8.07 20.34
C GLN A 880 9.90 6.87 19.60
N GLY A 881 9.36 5.66 19.82
CA GLY A 881 9.96 4.42 19.32
C GLY A 881 11.43 4.29 19.75
N GLY A 882 12.32 4.06 18.79
CA GLY A 882 13.78 4.06 18.97
C GLY A 882 14.40 5.43 19.30
N GLY A 883 13.63 6.52 19.16
CA GLY A 883 14.09 7.90 19.31
C GLY A 883 14.43 8.57 17.98
N LEU A 884 15.22 9.64 18.01
CA LEU A 884 15.61 10.37 16.80
C LEU A 884 16.58 9.55 15.94
N LEU A 885 16.23 9.33 14.67
CA LEU A 885 17.05 8.57 13.73
C LEU A 885 18.48 9.14 13.59
N ASP A 886 19.40 8.25 13.22
CA ASP A 886 20.82 8.55 13.05
C ASP A 886 21.32 7.98 11.73
N ALA A 887 21.24 8.77 10.66
CA ALA A 887 21.53 8.33 9.30
C ALA A 887 22.96 7.80 9.15
N TRP A 888 23.94 8.50 9.75
CA TRP A 888 25.34 8.06 9.70
C TRP A 888 25.54 6.70 10.36
N ASN A 889 24.98 6.50 11.55
CA ASN A 889 25.12 5.23 12.26
C ASN A 889 24.35 4.11 11.55
N ALA A 890 23.16 4.39 11.01
CA ALA A 890 22.39 3.41 10.24
C ALA A 890 23.17 2.90 9.02
N VAL A 891 23.82 3.80 8.28
CA VAL A 891 24.64 3.47 7.11
C VAL A 891 25.93 2.73 7.48
N HIS A 892 26.61 3.10 8.58
CA HIS A 892 27.91 2.51 8.94
C HIS A 892 27.82 1.34 9.92
N SER A 893 26.60 0.93 10.30
CA SER A 893 26.43 -0.19 11.23
C SER A 893 26.95 -1.49 10.63
N THR A 894 27.76 -2.21 11.41
CA THR A 894 28.15 -3.61 11.15
C THR A 894 27.38 -4.60 12.04
N THR A 895 26.34 -4.11 12.72
CA THR A 895 25.44 -4.89 13.56
C THR A 895 24.02 -4.75 13.04
N LEU A 896 23.36 -5.88 12.82
CA LEU A 896 21.98 -5.92 12.35
C LEU A 896 21.12 -6.67 13.35
N LEU A 897 19.97 -6.08 13.69
CA LEU A 897 18.94 -6.74 14.48
C LEU A 897 17.86 -7.27 13.53
N ASN A 898 17.32 -8.45 13.81
CA ASN A 898 16.23 -9.01 13.00
C ASN A 898 14.84 -8.41 13.32
N VAL A 899 14.76 -7.51 14.31
CA VAL A 899 13.56 -6.78 14.71
C VAL A 899 13.91 -5.34 15.07
N GLY A 900 12.98 -4.41 14.82
CA GLY A 900 13.10 -3.00 15.22
C GLY A 900 12.56 -2.68 16.61
N GLU A 901 11.73 -3.56 17.19
CA GLU A 901 11.11 -3.37 18.50
C GLU A 901 10.66 -4.71 19.14
N LEU A 902 10.34 -4.69 20.43
CA LEU A 902 9.74 -5.80 21.18
C LEU A 902 8.44 -5.38 21.86
N SER A 903 7.30 -5.91 21.44
CA SER A 903 6.01 -5.65 22.10
C SER A 903 5.59 -6.82 23.01
N PHE A 904 5.62 -6.61 24.33
CA PHE A 904 5.21 -7.60 25.34
C PHE A 904 3.69 -7.69 25.54
N ASN A 905 2.91 -6.90 24.80
CA ASN A 905 1.45 -6.89 24.89
C ASN A 905 0.93 -6.64 26.33
N ASP A 906 -0.36 -6.89 26.54
CA ASP A 906 -1.04 -6.77 27.81
C ASP A 906 -0.88 -7.99 28.73
N THR A 907 -1.32 -7.90 29.98
CA THR A 907 -1.06 -8.95 30.99
C THR A 907 -1.71 -10.30 30.67
N VAL A 908 -2.74 -10.36 29.82
CA VAL A 908 -3.41 -11.61 29.40
C VAL A 908 -2.69 -12.24 28.23
N ASN A 909 -2.25 -11.41 27.28
CA ASN A 909 -1.64 -11.85 26.03
C ASN A 909 -0.10 -11.78 26.04
N ARG A 910 0.51 -11.56 27.22
CA ARG A 910 1.95 -11.38 27.36
C ARG A 910 2.72 -12.67 27.09
N PRO A 911 3.67 -12.67 26.15
CA PRO A 911 4.62 -13.77 26.01
C PRO A 911 5.55 -13.82 27.23
N LYS A 912 5.87 -15.05 27.69
CA LYS A 912 6.82 -15.26 28.80
C LYS A 912 8.18 -14.61 28.56
N SER A 913 8.64 -14.68 27.31
CA SER A 913 9.81 -13.97 26.82
C SER A 913 9.65 -13.73 25.32
N LEU A 914 10.33 -12.70 24.83
CA LEU A 914 10.55 -12.44 23.42
C LEU A 914 12.02 -12.73 23.09
N SER A 915 12.32 -12.93 21.82
CA SER A 915 13.70 -13.11 21.35
C SER A 915 13.98 -12.28 20.12
N PHE A 916 15.21 -11.83 20.01
CA PHE A 916 15.75 -11.19 18.80
C PHE A 916 17.16 -11.70 18.52
N ASP A 917 17.59 -11.59 17.27
CA ASP A 917 18.92 -12.00 16.84
C ASP A 917 19.77 -10.78 16.55
N ILE A 918 21.04 -10.86 16.99
CA ILE A 918 22.09 -9.92 16.61
C ILE A 918 22.96 -10.61 15.56
N LYS A 919 23.11 -9.99 14.40
CA LYS A 919 24.00 -10.42 13.32
C LYS A 919 25.19 -9.48 13.20
N ASN A 920 26.39 -10.05 13.18
CA ASN A 920 27.63 -9.30 12.90
C ASN A 920 27.90 -9.34 11.38
N THR A 921 27.71 -8.21 10.69
CA THR A 921 28.00 -8.05 9.26
C THR A 921 29.42 -7.54 9.00
N GLY A 922 30.19 -7.26 10.06
CA GLY A 922 31.56 -6.79 10.00
C GLY A 922 32.58 -7.86 9.64
N LYS A 923 33.86 -7.45 9.57
CA LYS A 923 35.00 -8.31 9.19
C LYS A 923 35.74 -8.93 10.37
N ALA A 924 35.43 -8.52 11.60
CA ALA A 924 36.05 -8.99 12.82
C ALA A 924 34.99 -9.41 13.84
N ALA A 925 35.36 -10.26 14.80
CA ALA A 925 34.46 -10.66 15.87
C ALA A 925 34.11 -9.46 16.77
N ILE A 926 32.85 -9.34 17.15
CA ILE A 926 32.34 -8.26 18.01
C ILE A 926 31.87 -8.86 19.34
N ASN A 927 32.23 -8.22 20.45
CA ASN A 927 31.72 -8.58 21.77
C ASN A 927 30.54 -7.67 22.13
N TYR A 928 29.35 -8.23 22.19
CA TYR A 928 28.15 -7.52 22.58
C TYR A 928 27.95 -7.61 24.10
N LYS A 929 27.67 -6.47 24.74
CA LYS A 929 27.21 -6.36 26.13
C LYS A 929 25.82 -5.75 26.11
N LEU A 930 24.88 -6.42 26.76
CA LEU A 930 23.48 -6.02 26.77
C LEU A 930 23.11 -5.57 28.17
N SER A 931 22.42 -4.44 28.24
CA SER A 931 21.92 -3.86 29.47
C SER A 931 20.51 -3.29 29.27
N HIS A 932 19.87 -2.95 30.37
CA HIS A 932 18.54 -2.36 30.34
C HIS A 932 18.61 -0.86 30.59
N ARG A 933 17.84 -0.09 29.80
CA ARG A 933 17.66 1.36 29.97
C ARG A 933 16.17 1.68 30.01
N GLY A 934 15.68 2.10 31.17
CA GLY A 934 14.27 2.42 31.37
C GLY A 934 13.81 3.70 30.67
N ALA A 935 12.54 3.72 30.25
CA ALA A 935 11.83 4.89 29.73
C ALA A 935 10.55 5.15 30.53
N ALA A 936 9.96 6.33 30.40
CA ALA A 936 8.79 6.68 31.21
C ALA A 936 7.59 5.76 30.94
N SER A 937 6.84 5.48 32.01
CA SER A 937 5.57 4.76 31.98
C SER A 937 4.41 5.71 32.28
N GLY A 938 3.19 5.32 31.95
CA GLY A 938 2.00 6.15 32.16
C GLY A 938 0.72 5.33 32.19
N TYR A 939 -0.41 5.98 32.00
CA TYR A 939 -1.73 5.34 31.97
C TYR A 939 -2.46 5.60 30.67
N VAL A 940 -3.32 4.67 30.29
CA VAL A 940 -4.15 4.80 29.10
C VAL A 940 -5.25 5.84 29.31
N LEU A 941 -6.03 5.70 30.38
CA LEU A 941 -7.15 6.59 30.71
C LEU A 941 -6.79 7.61 31.78
N GLN A 942 -7.34 8.82 31.68
CA GLN A 942 -7.13 9.93 32.63
C GLN A 942 -7.59 9.59 34.05
N THR A 943 -8.65 8.80 34.19
CA THR A 943 -9.16 8.33 35.48
C THR A 943 -9.60 6.87 35.36
N ALA A 944 -9.66 6.14 36.48
CA ALA A 944 -10.03 4.72 36.49
C ALA A 944 -11.44 4.42 35.95
N LYS A 945 -12.36 5.40 36.02
CA LYS A 945 -13.77 5.26 35.61
C LYS A 945 -14.17 6.20 34.47
N GLY A 946 -13.21 6.92 33.89
CA GLY A 946 -13.47 7.88 32.82
C GLY A 946 -13.35 7.25 31.43
N PHE A 947 -13.70 8.05 30.42
CA PHE A 947 -13.68 7.67 29.01
C PHE A 947 -12.60 8.40 28.21
N ASN A 948 -11.81 9.25 28.86
CA ASN A 948 -10.82 10.10 28.21
C ASN A 948 -9.42 9.47 28.28
N PHE A 949 -8.75 9.40 27.14
CA PHE A 949 -7.33 9.04 27.10
C PHE A 949 -6.45 10.11 27.75
N THR A 950 -5.29 9.70 28.26
CA THR A 950 -4.27 10.62 28.77
C THR A 950 -3.61 11.40 27.65
N ARG A 951 -3.30 12.68 27.90
CA ARG A 951 -2.59 13.57 26.96
C ARG A 951 -1.07 13.55 27.17
N GLY A 952 -0.49 12.36 27.32
CA GLY A 952 0.94 12.19 27.56
C GLY A 952 1.33 12.27 29.04
N GLU A 953 0.74 11.39 29.86
CA GLU A 953 1.13 11.27 31.26
C GLU A 953 2.39 10.39 31.38
N ALA A 954 3.45 10.90 32.00
CA ALA A 954 4.73 10.21 32.06
C ALA A 954 5.34 10.27 33.47
N PHE A 955 5.66 9.10 34.01
CA PHE A 955 6.33 8.91 35.28
C PHE A 955 7.70 8.27 35.08
N PRO A 956 8.72 8.63 35.88
CA PRO A 956 10.08 8.09 35.81
C PRO A 956 10.19 6.67 36.40
N VAL A 957 9.23 5.80 36.10
CA VAL A 957 9.20 4.39 36.50
C VAL A 957 9.11 3.53 35.25
N TYR A 958 9.70 2.34 35.31
CA TYR A 958 9.80 1.40 34.19
C TYR A 958 9.78 -0.03 34.71
N ALA A 959 9.52 -0.98 33.80
CA ALA A 959 9.55 -2.40 34.12
C ALA A 959 10.98 -2.91 34.37
N ASP A 960 11.12 -3.88 35.26
CA ASP A 960 12.36 -4.67 35.37
C ASP A 960 12.36 -5.73 34.27
N VAL A 961 13.48 -5.86 33.54
CA VAL A 961 13.63 -6.86 32.47
C VAL A 961 14.84 -7.75 32.69
N THR A 962 14.71 -9.02 32.31
CA THR A 962 15.82 -9.98 32.27
C THR A 962 16.27 -10.17 30.84
N ILE A 963 17.60 -10.09 30.60
CA ILE A 963 18.23 -10.26 29.29
C ILE A 963 19.17 -11.48 29.36
N THR A 964 19.02 -12.44 28.44
CA THR A 964 19.84 -13.66 28.44
C THR A 964 20.25 -14.07 27.03
N PRO A 965 21.56 -14.24 26.74
CA PRO A 965 22.70 -13.86 27.58
C PRO A 965 22.87 -12.34 27.65
N ALA A 966 23.43 -11.82 28.76
CA ALA A 966 23.75 -10.40 28.90
C ALA A 966 25.07 -9.99 28.20
N SER A 967 25.87 -10.96 27.74
CA SER A 967 27.03 -10.70 26.88
C SER A 967 27.31 -11.89 25.99
N ILE A 968 27.72 -11.62 24.75
CA ILE A 968 28.02 -12.63 23.75
C ILE A 968 29.06 -12.15 22.75
N LYS A 969 29.95 -13.04 22.32
CA LYS A 969 30.87 -12.79 21.22
C LYS A 969 30.30 -13.40 19.94
N ILE A 970 30.23 -12.61 18.88
CA ILE A 970 29.70 -13.05 17.58
C ILE A 970 30.77 -12.86 16.51
N GLU A 971 31.12 -13.96 15.84
CA GLU A 971 32.09 -13.99 14.74
C GLU A 971 31.51 -13.35 13.46
N PRO A 972 32.35 -12.89 12.52
CA PRO A 972 31.90 -12.32 11.24
C PRO A 972 30.89 -13.21 10.51
N GLY A 973 29.79 -12.61 10.05
CA GLY A 973 28.72 -13.28 9.32
C GLY A 973 27.85 -14.22 10.16
N GLN A 974 28.10 -14.34 11.46
CA GLN A 974 27.28 -15.15 12.37
C GLN A 974 26.20 -14.32 13.04
N SER A 975 25.19 -15.01 13.56
CA SER A 975 24.12 -14.45 14.38
C SER A 975 24.04 -15.15 15.73
N ALA A 976 23.52 -14.45 16.73
CA ALA A 976 23.17 -15.06 18.02
C ALA A 976 21.86 -14.50 18.56
N SER A 977 21.09 -15.37 19.21
CA SER A 977 19.78 -15.04 19.75
C SER A 977 19.85 -14.59 21.20
N ILE A 978 19.09 -13.55 21.51
CA ILE A 978 18.95 -12.94 22.83
C ILE A 978 17.49 -13.07 23.25
N SER A 979 17.25 -13.57 24.47
CA SER A 979 15.92 -13.59 25.07
C SER A 979 15.74 -12.47 26.08
N VAL A 980 14.58 -11.82 26.03
CA VAL A 980 14.17 -10.73 26.91
C VAL A 980 12.83 -11.08 27.55
N ALA A 981 12.69 -10.87 28.86
CA ALA A 981 11.42 -11.04 29.56
C ALA A 981 11.17 -9.89 30.53
N VAL A 982 9.89 -9.52 30.68
CA VAL A 982 9.45 -8.62 31.75
C VAL A 982 9.43 -9.40 33.06
N ALA A 983 10.34 -9.06 33.97
CA ALA A 983 10.45 -9.68 35.29
C ALA A 983 9.47 -9.06 36.28
N LYS A 984 9.23 -7.74 36.16
CA LYS A 984 8.32 -7.00 37.03
C LYS A 984 7.75 -5.77 36.33
N GLU A 985 6.45 -5.55 36.50
CA GLU A 985 5.75 -4.34 36.05
C GLU A 985 6.28 -3.07 36.76
N PRO A 986 6.19 -1.89 36.12
CA PRO A 986 6.50 -0.63 36.79
C PRO A 986 5.59 -0.41 38.00
N ALA A 987 6.18 0.08 39.10
CA ALA A 987 5.44 0.42 40.32
C ALA A 987 4.74 1.80 40.20
N LEU A 988 3.72 1.86 39.35
CA LEU A 988 2.89 3.05 39.15
C LEU A 988 1.86 3.22 40.30
N PRO A 989 1.60 4.46 40.78
CA PRO A 989 0.77 4.69 41.98
C PRO A 989 -0.66 4.11 41.92
N GLU A 990 -1.29 4.12 40.75
CA GLU A 990 -2.68 3.73 40.48
C GLU A 990 -2.74 2.50 39.55
N ALA A 991 -1.67 1.71 39.46
CA ALA A 991 -1.60 0.55 38.55
C ALA A 991 -2.68 -0.52 38.80
N ALA A 992 -3.27 -0.54 40.00
CA ALA A 992 -4.37 -1.44 40.34
C ALA A 992 -5.74 -0.97 39.82
N GLU A 993 -5.87 0.32 39.48
CA GLU A 993 -7.14 0.96 39.11
C GLU A 993 -7.17 1.45 37.67
N ARG A 994 -6.01 1.83 37.12
CA ARG A 994 -5.86 2.38 35.77
C ARG A 994 -4.95 1.49 34.94
N VAL A 995 -5.37 1.19 33.71
CA VAL A 995 -4.53 0.46 32.73
C VAL A 995 -3.26 1.27 32.47
N SER A 996 -2.11 0.73 32.86
CA SER A 996 -0.81 1.36 32.63
C SER A 996 -0.18 0.90 31.31
N TYR A 997 0.64 1.77 30.74
CA TYR A 997 1.58 1.42 29.68
C TYR A 997 3.01 1.65 30.17
N PHE A 998 3.96 0.91 29.61
CA PHE A 998 5.38 1.06 29.92
C PHE A 998 6.25 0.76 28.71
N GLY A 999 7.52 1.18 28.80
CA GLY A 999 8.53 0.81 27.84
C GLY A 999 9.94 1.09 28.34
N GLY A 1000 10.90 0.73 27.51
CA GLY A 1000 12.32 0.95 27.75
C GLY A 1000 13.13 0.44 26.57
N TYR A 1001 14.42 0.25 26.79
CA TYR A 1001 15.34 -0.20 25.75
C TYR A 1001 16.26 -1.30 26.26
N ILE A 1002 16.55 -2.24 25.37
CA ILE A 1002 17.71 -3.12 25.49
C ILE A 1002 18.88 -2.34 24.87
N ALA A 1003 19.77 -1.83 25.70
CA ALA A 1003 20.99 -1.16 25.25
C ALA A 1003 22.04 -2.21 24.91
N ILE A 1004 22.64 -2.10 23.73
CA ILE A 1004 23.56 -3.08 23.16
C ILE A 1004 24.88 -2.35 22.84
N ASP A 1005 25.91 -2.62 23.63
CA ASP A 1005 27.26 -2.13 23.41
C ASP A 1005 28.05 -3.15 22.59
N ALA A 1006 28.46 -2.77 21.38
CA ALA A 1006 29.16 -3.61 20.41
C ALA A 1006 30.67 -3.32 20.45
N GLU A 1007 31.35 -3.84 21.47
CA GLU A 1007 32.79 -3.63 21.69
C GLU A 1007 33.62 -4.30 20.58
N GLY A 1008 34.40 -3.48 19.86
CA GLY A 1008 35.18 -3.91 18.70
C GLY A 1008 34.54 -3.59 17.35
N SER A 1009 33.30 -3.07 17.33
CA SER A 1009 32.72 -2.48 16.12
C SER A 1009 33.46 -1.19 15.76
N PRO A 1010 33.78 -0.93 14.48
CA PRO A 1010 34.62 0.19 14.07
C PRO A 1010 33.94 1.54 14.25
N ASP A 1011 32.81 1.76 13.56
CA ASP A 1011 32.19 3.08 13.41
C ASP A 1011 30.98 3.31 14.34
N VAL A 1012 30.30 2.23 14.75
CA VAL A 1012 29.09 2.29 15.57
C VAL A 1012 29.13 1.20 16.64
N ASN A 1013 29.24 1.59 17.90
CA ASN A 1013 29.42 0.67 19.03
C ASN A 1013 28.28 0.68 20.04
N SER A 1014 27.19 1.42 19.80
CA SER A 1014 26.05 1.52 20.71
C SER A 1014 24.74 1.50 19.93
N PHE A 1015 23.81 0.66 20.38
CA PHE A 1015 22.50 0.45 19.77
C PHE A 1015 21.45 0.35 20.88
N THR A 1016 20.18 0.59 20.52
CA THR A 1016 19.05 0.39 21.42
C THR A 1016 17.91 -0.32 20.71
N LEU A 1017 17.37 -1.37 21.32
CA LEU A 1017 16.14 -2.02 20.87
C LEU A 1017 14.98 -1.62 21.80
N PRO A 1018 14.02 -0.81 21.34
CA PRO A 1018 12.87 -0.41 22.15
C PRO A 1018 11.98 -1.61 22.50
N TYR A 1019 11.38 -1.59 23.68
CA TYR A 1019 10.32 -2.50 24.07
C TYR A 1019 9.14 -1.77 24.73
N THR A 1020 7.95 -2.35 24.61
CA THR A 1020 6.70 -1.83 25.20
C THR A 1020 5.84 -2.91 25.83
N GLY A 1021 4.88 -2.52 26.68
CA GLY A 1021 3.85 -3.41 27.22
C GLY A 1021 2.81 -2.66 28.06
N PHE A 1022 1.79 -3.38 28.54
CA PHE A 1022 0.71 -2.83 29.38
C PHE A 1022 0.60 -3.55 30.73
N GLY A 1023 0.43 -2.82 31.83
CA GLY A 1023 0.34 -3.41 33.18
C GLY A 1023 -1.04 -3.99 33.53
N ALA A 1024 -2.00 -3.96 32.61
CA ALA A 1024 -3.33 -4.56 32.74
C ALA A 1024 -3.85 -5.01 31.37
N PRO A 1025 -4.90 -5.86 31.30
CA PRO A 1025 -5.47 -6.31 30.03
C PRO A 1025 -6.08 -5.15 29.25
N LEU A 1026 -5.81 -5.02 27.95
CA LEU A 1026 -6.42 -3.95 27.14
C LEU A 1026 -7.94 -4.10 27.04
N ALA A 1027 -8.45 -5.33 27.21
CA ALA A 1027 -9.88 -5.60 27.26
C ALA A 1027 -10.63 -4.84 28.37
N THR A 1028 -9.94 -4.39 29.43
CA THR A 1028 -10.59 -3.62 30.51
C THR A 1028 -10.88 -2.17 30.12
N ILE A 1029 -10.33 -1.67 29.01
CA ILE A 1029 -10.65 -0.34 28.49
C ILE A 1029 -12.12 -0.35 28.03
N PRO A 1030 -12.96 0.61 28.49
CA PRO A 1030 -14.31 0.75 27.98
C PRO A 1030 -14.26 1.15 26.51
N ILE A 1031 -15.16 0.59 25.71
CA ILE A 1031 -15.28 0.90 24.29
C ILE A 1031 -16.33 1.98 24.07
N VAL A 1032 -17.40 1.97 24.87
CA VAL A 1032 -18.51 2.93 24.76
C VAL A 1032 -18.37 4.02 25.83
N ASP A 1033 -18.30 5.29 25.40
CA ASP A 1033 -18.42 6.44 26.30
C ASP A 1033 -19.89 6.59 26.69
N ARG A 1034 -20.20 6.17 27.92
CA ARG A 1034 -21.59 6.14 28.43
C ARG A 1034 -22.10 7.52 28.83
N ASP A 1035 -21.23 8.51 28.98
CA ASP A 1035 -21.61 9.89 29.31
C ASP A 1035 -22.06 10.64 28.05
N ASN A 1036 -21.48 10.29 26.89
CA ASN A 1036 -21.74 10.91 25.59
C ASN A 1036 -22.57 10.06 24.62
N SER A 1037 -22.81 8.77 24.92
CA SER A 1037 -23.74 7.92 24.16
C SER A 1037 -25.16 8.02 24.72
N TYR A 1038 -26.17 8.14 23.86
CA TYR A 1038 -27.55 8.39 24.30
C TYR A 1038 -28.63 7.99 23.31
N LEU A 1039 -29.85 7.83 23.84
CA LEU A 1039 -31.08 7.67 23.07
C LEU A 1039 -31.39 8.96 22.30
N MET A 1040 -31.71 8.84 21.01
CA MET A 1040 -31.96 9.97 20.12
C MET A 1040 -33.13 9.70 19.16
N TYR A 1041 -33.56 10.74 18.43
CA TYR A 1041 -34.22 10.54 17.15
C TYR A 1041 -33.37 11.07 16.01
N TRP A 1042 -33.47 10.44 14.85
CA TRP A 1042 -32.97 10.93 13.58
C TRP A 1042 -34.08 11.65 12.82
N ASN A 1043 -33.85 12.91 12.42
CA ASN A 1043 -34.79 13.67 11.62
C ASN A 1043 -34.46 13.50 10.13
N MET A 1044 -35.31 12.77 9.40
CA MET A 1044 -35.13 12.52 7.96
C MET A 1044 -35.29 13.77 7.09
N THR A 1045 -35.86 14.85 7.63
CA THR A 1045 -36.06 16.11 6.89
C THR A 1045 -34.82 16.99 6.95
N SER A 1046 -34.19 17.09 8.12
CA SER A 1046 -33.01 17.94 8.35
C SER A 1046 -31.69 17.17 8.38
N SER A 1047 -31.72 15.84 8.25
CA SER A 1047 -30.55 14.95 8.37
C SER A 1047 -29.75 15.20 9.65
N SER A 1048 -30.44 15.31 10.78
CA SER A 1048 -29.84 15.68 12.06
C SER A 1048 -30.32 14.80 13.21
N GLN A 1049 -29.42 14.54 14.15
CA GLN A 1049 -29.70 13.86 15.42
C GLN A 1049 -30.22 14.81 16.50
N THR A 1050 -31.05 14.31 17.43
CA THR A 1050 -31.39 15.03 18.66
C THR A 1050 -31.57 14.07 19.82
N ARG A 1051 -30.91 14.35 20.95
CA ARG A 1051 -31.08 13.60 22.20
C ARG A 1051 -32.53 13.65 22.69
N ILE A 1052 -33.04 12.54 23.19
CA ILE A 1052 -34.38 12.47 23.77
C ILE A 1052 -34.39 11.86 25.16
N GLU A 1053 -35.41 12.23 25.92
CA GLU A 1053 -35.69 11.63 27.22
C GLU A 1053 -36.31 10.23 27.07
N PRO A 1054 -36.03 9.32 28.03
CA PRO A 1054 -36.68 8.02 28.08
C PRO A 1054 -38.21 8.14 28.13
N GLY A 1055 -38.90 7.22 27.45
CA GLY A 1055 -40.36 7.11 27.41
C GLY A 1055 -41.01 7.84 26.23
N ARG A 1056 -40.24 8.45 25.32
CA ARG A 1056 -40.80 9.05 24.11
C ARG A 1056 -41.58 8.02 23.29
N VAL A 1057 -42.77 8.40 22.84
CA VAL A 1057 -43.64 7.59 21.99
C VAL A 1057 -43.34 7.89 20.53
N PHE A 1058 -43.09 6.84 19.74
CA PHE A 1058 -42.93 6.88 18.31
C PHE A 1058 -44.10 6.16 17.65
N LYS A 1059 -44.88 6.91 16.86
CA LYS A 1059 -46.04 6.39 16.14
C LYS A 1059 -45.66 6.16 14.68
N CYS A 1060 -45.74 4.92 14.19
CA CYS A 1060 -45.45 4.62 12.78
C CYS A 1060 -46.59 3.91 12.05
N THR A 1061 -46.60 4.07 10.73
CA THR A 1061 -47.29 3.14 9.83
C THR A 1061 -46.32 2.02 9.48
N LEU A 1062 -46.72 0.76 9.65
CA LEU A 1062 -45.96 -0.40 9.17
C LEU A 1062 -46.50 -0.93 7.85
N ASP A 1063 -45.62 -1.23 6.91
CA ASP A 1063 -45.92 -1.93 5.66
C ASP A 1063 -44.72 -2.78 5.23
N LEU A 1064 -44.75 -4.07 5.59
CA LEU A 1064 -43.66 -5.03 5.34
C LEU A 1064 -43.39 -5.28 3.84
N THR A 1065 -44.27 -4.82 2.94
CA THR A 1065 -44.05 -4.93 1.49
C THR A 1065 -43.09 -3.87 0.96
N LYS A 1066 -42.89 -2.78 1.70
CA LYS A 1066 -42.00 -1.68 1.34
C LYS A 1066 -40.55 -1.96 1.74
N ASP A 1067 -39.63 -1.23 1.12
CA ASP A 1067 -38.19 -1.33 1.43
C ASP A 1067 -37.83 -0.71 2.77
N MET A 1068 -38.59 0.31 3.18
CA MET A 1068 -38.53 0.93 4.50
C MET A 1068 -39.88 0.69 5.19
N PRO A 1069 -40.03 -0.43 5.91
CA PRO A 1069 -41.32 -0.88 6.41
C PRO A 1069 -41.97 0.06 7.42
N ALA A 1070 -41.20 0.78 8.24
CA ALA A 1070 -41.73 1.70 9.23
C ALA A 1070 -41.63 3.15 8.73
N SER A 1071 -42.76 3.86 8.71
CA SER A 1071 -42.84 5.28 8.33
C SER A 1071 -43.44 6.11 9.47
N PHE A 1072 -42.70 7.12 9.93
CA PHE A 1072 -43.10 8.02 11.01
C PHE A 1072 -43.63 9.34 10.43
N PRO A 1073 -44.85 9.81 10.78
CA PRO A 1073 -45.48 10.99 10.17
C PRO A 1073 -44.72 12.32 10.38
N ASP A 1074 -43.99 12.41 11.49
CA ASP A 1074 -43.17 13.58 11.84
C ASP A 1074 -41.75 13.50 11.27
N ASN A 1075 -41.43 12.44 10.52
CA ASN A 1075 -40.10 12.12 10.00
C ASN A 1075 -39.04 11.95 11.10
N LEU A 1076 -39.42 11.61 12.34
CA LEU A 1076 -38.52 11.41 13.46
C LEU A 1076 -38.40 9.92 13.79
N TYR A 1077 -37.23 9.33 13.55
CA TYR A 1077 -36.98 7.90 13.66
C TYR A 1077 -36.24 7.59 14.96
N PRO A 1078 -36.65 6.59 15.75
CA PRO A 1078 -35.96 6.24 17.00
C PRO A 1078 -34.57 5.70 16.71
N GLY A 1079 -33.58 6.11 17.51
CA GLY A 1079 -32.19 5.69 17.29
C GLY A 1079 -31.29 5.87 18.50
N VAL A 1080 -30.01 5.62 18.30
CA VAL A 1080 -28.93 5.76 19.27
C VAL A 1080 -27.80 6.58 18.68
N TRP A 1081 -27.27 7.51 19.48
CA TRP A 1081 -25.98 8.15 19.26
C TRP A 1081 -24.94 7.41 20.10
N LEU A 1082 -23.84 6.98 19.47
CA LEU A 1082 -22.77 6.20 20.08
C LEU A 1082 -21.45 6.95 20.02
N ASP A 1083 -20.87 7.31 21.16
CA ASP A 1083 -19.54 7.89 21.21
C ASP A 1083 -18.51 6.80 21.60
N PRO A 1084 -17.75 6.22 20.65
CA PRO A 1084 -16.76 5.21 20.97
C PRO A 1084 -15.49 5.85 21.56
N VAL A 1085 -15.02 5.33 22.69
CA VAL A 1085 -13.72 5.68 23.29
C VAL A 1085 -12.58 5.29 22.35
N ILE A 1086 -12.69 4.09 21.77
CA ILE A 1086 -11.74 3.53 20.81
C ILE A 1086 -12.46 2.64 19.83
N GLN A 1087 -11.88 2.46 18.65
CA GLN A 1087 -12.45 1.62 17.63
C GLN A 1087 -12.49 0.15 18.08
N SER A 1088 -13.59 -0.52 17.74
CA SER A 1088 -13.83 -1.92 18.03
C SER A 1088 -14.00 -2.72 16.76
N ARG A 1089 -13.53 -3.97 16.77
CA ARG A 1089 -13.65 -4.92 15.66
C ARG A 1089 -15.09 -5.29 15.35
N HIS A 1090 -15.97 -5.31 16.35
CA HIS A 1090 -17.39 -5.61 16.19
C HIS A 1090 -18.22 -4.70 17.10
N ILE A 1091 -19.21 -4.03 16.53
CA ILE A 1091 -20.22 -3.26 17.26
C ILE A 1091 -21.60 -3.69 16.75
N SER A 1092 -22.44 -4.14 17.67
CA SER A 1092 -23.79 -4.59 17.40
C SER A 1092 -24.79 -3.65 18.06
N VAL A 1093 -25.76 -3.12 17.31
CA VAL A 1093 -26.91 -2.38 17.84
C VAL A 1093 -28.16 -3.25 17.82
N ILE A 1094 -28.77 -3.44 18.98
CA ILE A 1094 -29.81 -4.45 19.22
C ILE A 1094 -31.04 -3.79 19.84
N LEU A 1095 -32.23 -4.08 19.30
CA LEU A 1095 -33.47 -3.71 19.97
C LEU A 1095 -33.83 -4.73 21.05
N VAL A 1096 -34.07 -4.26 22.26
CA VAL A 1096 -34.43 -5.10 23.41
C VAL A 1096 -35.82 -4.71 23.91
N ASP A 1097 -36.69 -5.71 24.10
CA ASP A 1097 -37.98 -5.52 24.77
C ASP A 1097 -37.76 -5.19 26.24
N ALA A 1098 -38.20 -4.00 26.67
CA ALA A 1098 -37.89 -3.47 28.00
C ALA A 1098 -38.53 -4.28 29.14
N LYS A 1099 -39.55 -5.09 28.85
CA LYS A 1099 -40.27 -5.89 29.86
C LYS A 1099 -39.62 -7.27 30.08
N SER A 1100 -39.28 -7.95 29.00
CA SER A 1100 -38.74 -9.32 29.02
C SER A 1100 -37.21 -9.37 28.96
N GLY A 1101 -36.56 -8.29 28.55
CA GLY A 1101 -35.11 -8.23 28.32
C GLY A 1101 -34.65 -9.04 27.10
N LYS A 1102 -35.58 -9.51 26.27
CA LYS A 1102 -35.27 -10.30 25.07
C LYS A 1102 -34.91 -9.40 23.90
N GLU A 1103 -33.94 -9.83 23.12
CA GLU A 1103 -33.56 -9.24 21.83
C GLU A 1103 -34.66 -9.52 20.81
N VAL A 1104 -35.06 -8.49 20.05
CA VAL A 1104 -36.28 -8.49 19.22
C VAL A 1104 -35.98 -8.45 17.73
N ILE A 1105 -34.81 -7.93 17.36
CA ILE A 1105 -34.32 -7.86 15.98
C ILE A 1105 -32.96 -8.53 15.85
N THR A 1106 -32.63 -8.95 14.64
CA THR A 1106 -31.25 -9.35 14.32
C THR A 1106 -30.36 -8.12 14.48
N PRO A 1107 -29.23 -8.21 15.20
CA PRO A 1107 -28.34 -7.08 15.42
C PRO A 1107 -27.87 -6.46 14.10
N ASP A 1108 -27.80 -5.13 14.03
CA ASP A 1108 -26.99 -4.49 13.00
C ASP A 1108 -25.53 -4.57 13.45
N GLU A 1109 -24.73 -5.37 12.75
CA GLU A 1109 -23.32 -5.58 13.04
C GLU A 1109 -22.46 -4.71 12.13
N THR A 1110 -21.71 -3.81 12.75
CA THR A 1110 -20.63 -3.07 12.10
C THR A 1110 -19.31 -3.62 12.59
N SER A 1111 -18.31 -3.63 11.72
CA SER A 1111 -16.94 -4.04 12.06
C SER A 1111 -15.94 -2.95 11.76
N SER A 1112 -14.76 -3.04 12.37
CA SER A 1112 -13.70 -2.04 12.22
C SER A 1112 -13.09 -1.91 10.83
N ASP A 1113 -13.39 -2.85 9.93
CA ASP A 1113 -13.05 -2.78 8.51
C ASP A 1113 -13.88 -1.71 7.76
N GLN A 1114 -14.96 -1.24 8.37
CA GLN A 1114 -15.58 0.02 8.01
C GLN A 1114 -14.87 1.11 8.81
N VAL A 1115 -13.98 1.85 8.15
CA VAL A 1115 -13.29 2.99 8.77
C VAL A 1115 -14.35 3.88 9.40
N TRP A 1116 -14.36 3.94 10.73
CA TRP A 1116 -15.27 4.79 11.48
C TRP A 1116 -14.84 6.24 11.25
N GLY A 1117 -15.47 6.87 10.24
CA GLY A 1117 -15.23 8.23 9.80
C GLY A 1117 -16.51 9.06 9.65
N GLY A 1118 -17.61 8.67 10.31
CA GLY A 1118 -18.87 9.43 10.46
C GLY A 1118 -20.16 8.57 10.39
N PRO A 1119 -21.35 9.19 10.58
CA PRO A 1119 -21.81 9.73 11.86
C PRO A 1119 -22.09 8.57 12.84
N ASN A 1120 -21.75 8.80 14.10
CA ASN A 1120 -21.94 7.93 15.26
C ASN A 1120 -23.42 7.63 15.60
N THR A 1121 -24.27 7.47 14.59
CA THR A 1121 -25.72 7.45 14.66
C THR A 1121 -26.25 6.21 14.00
N TRP A 1122 -27.17 5.55 14.69
CA TRP A 1122 -27.97 4.48 14.14
C TRP A 1122 -29.44 4.76 14.44
N TYR A 1123 -30.34 4.49 13.49
CA TYR A 1123 -31.78 4.66 13.67
C TYR A 1123 -32.55 3.51 13.04
N TRP A 1124 -33.77 3.27 13.54
CA TRP A 1124 -34.62 2.19 13.07
C TRP A 1124 -35.73 2.70 12.16
N ASP A 1125 -35.79 2.14 10.96
CA ASP A 1125 -36.78 2.43 9.92
C ASP A 1125 -37.57 1.16 9.50
N GLY A 1126 -37.43 0.08 10.27
CA GLY A 1126 -38.06 -1.21 10.01
C GLY A 1126 -37.33 -2.10 9.00
N SER A 1127 -36.26 -1.63 8.37
CA SER A 1127 -35.48 -2.43 7.42
C SER A 1127 -34.48 -3.31 8.17
N ASP A 1128 -34.78 -4.61 8.27
CA ASP A 1128 -33.79 -5.63 8.62
C ASP A 1128 -33.77 -6.72 7.54
N ALA A 1129 -32.78 -7.62 7.59
CA ALA A 1129 -32.59 -8.66 6.57
C ALA A 1129 -33.84 -9.57 6.37
N ASN A 1130 -34.72 -9.66 7.37
CA ASN A 1130 -35.88 -10.54 7.39
C ASN A 1130 -37.23 -9.79 7.31
N LYS A 1131 -37.20 -8.44 7.24
CA LYS A 1131 -38.35 -7.56 7.46
C LYS A 1131 -39.18 -7.96 8.70
N THR A 1132 -38.49 -8.16 9.83
CA THR A 1132 -39.07 -8.68 11.07
C THR A 1132 -40.14 -7.74 11.62
N PHE A 1133 -41.31 -8.29 11.95
CA PHE A 1133 -42.37 -7.56 12.66
C PHE A 1133 -42.01 -7.36 14.13
N ILE A 1134 -42.06 -6.11 14.61
CA ILE A 1134 -41.81 -5.75 16.01
C ILE A 1134 -43.15 -5.40 16.65
N PRO A 1135 -43.61 -6.02 17.75
CA PRO A 1135 -44.88 -5.66 18.37
C PRO A 1135 -44.92 -4.20 18.88
N ALA A 1136 -46.11 -3.62 19.06
CA ALA A 1136 -46.22 -2.38 19.84
C ALA A 1136 -45.78 -2.66 21.29
N GLY A 1137 -45.00 -1.75 21.88
CA GLY A 1137 -44.35 -2.05 23.16
C GLY A 1137 -43.34 -0.99 23.61
N ASN A 1138 -42.68 -1.28 24.73
CA ASN A 1138 -41.61 -0.44 25.28
C ASN A 1138 -40.27 -1.13 25.03
N TYR A 1139 -39.30 -0.40 24.49
CA TYR A 1139 -38.05 -0.94 23.99
C TYR A 1139 -36.85 -0.09 24.42
N SER A 1140 -35.65 -0.65 24.36
CA SER A 1140 -34.37 0.06 24.53
C SER A 1140 -33.37 -0.41 23.48
N TRP A 1141 -32.38 0.43 23.19
CA TRP A 1141 -31.23 0.02 22.37
C TRP A 1141 -30.15 -0.57 23.27
N ARG A 1142 -29.66 -1.75 22.91
CA ARG A 1142 -28.46 -2.38 23.48
C ARG A 1142 -27.35 -2.31 22.47
N VAL A 1143 -26.24 -1.68 22.85
CA VAL A 1143 -25.00 -1.69 22.09
C VAL A 1143 -24.06 -2.71 22.71
N LYS A 1144 -23.56 -3.66 21.91
CA LYS A 1144 -22.46 -4.55 22.28
C LYS A 1144 -21.25 -4.19 21.43
N ALA A 1145 -20.15 -3.78 22.06
CA ALA A 1145 -18.91 -3.46 21.36
C ALA A 1145 -17.78 -4.37 21.84
N GLN A 1146 -17.09 -5.05 20.92
CA GLN A 1146 -16.03 -5.99 21.28
C GLN A 1146 -14.84 -5.23 21.92
N ARG A 1147 -14.39 -5.73 23.06
CA ARG A 1147 -13.23 -5.21 23.78
C ARG A 1147 -11.94 -5.52 23.02
N LEU A 1148 -10.92 -4.67 23.16
CA LEU A 1148 -9.61 -4.90 22.55
C LEU A 1148 -9.01 -6.24 23.03
N HIS A 1149 -8.46 -7.01 22.10
CA HIS A 1149 -7.81 -8.32 22.33
C HIS A 1149 -8.69 -9.40 22.97
N ALA A 1150 -10.00 -9.20 23.02
CA ALA A 1150 -10.92 -10.15 23.62
C ALA A 1150 -11.49 -11.12 22.55
N ASP A 1151 -11.71 -12.38 22.92
CA ASP A 1151 -12.28 -13.40 22.04
C ASP A 1151 -13.78 -13.14 21.81
N PRO A 1152 -14.26 -12.88 20.58
CA PRO A 1152 -15.66 -12.55 20.34
C PRO A 1152 -16.64 -13.66 20.74
N ALA A 1153 -16.16 -14.91 20.91
CA ALA A 1153 -16.99 -16.04 21.35
C ALA A 1153 -17.37 -16.00 22.84
N GLU A 1154 -16.69 -15.18 23.65
CA GLU A 1154 -16.91 -15.08 25.10
C GLU A 1154 -17.79 -13.87 25.46
N ASP A 1155 -18.80 -14.06 26.32
CA ASP A 1155 -19.71 -12.98 26.73
C ASP A 1155 -18.98 -11.80 27.41
N SER A 1156 -17.92 -12.10 28.16
CA SER A 1156 -17.09 -11.10 28.84
C SER A 1156 -16.28 -10.21 27.90
N SER A 1157 -16.17 -10.59 26.62
CA SER A 1157 -15.43 -9.85 25.59
C SER A 1157 -16.19 -8.66 25.03
N TRP A 1158 -17.43 -8.43 25.48
CA TRP A 1158 -18.28 -7.36 24.98
C TRP A 1158 -18.45 -6.25 26.04
N ASP A 1159 -18.26 -5.00 25.63
CA ASP A 1159 -18.68 -3.82 26.37
C ASP A 1159 -20.14 -3.53 26.02
N VAL A 1160 -21.03 -3.63 27.02
CA VAL A 1160 -22.48 -3.51 26.81
C VAL A 1160 -22.98 -2.19 27.37
N PHE A 1161 -23.79 -1.50 26.57
CA PHE A 1161 -24.45 -0.25 26.93
C PHE A 1161 -25.93 -0.30 26.52
N ASP A 1162 -26.82 -0.12 27.49
CA ASP A 1162 -28.26 -0.02 27.26
C ASP A 1162 -28.71 1.45 27.36
N THR A 1163 -29.47 1.93 26.38
CA THR A 1163 -30.06 3.26 26.41
C THR A 1163 -31.27 3.33 27.34
N GLY A 1164 -31.80 4.54 27.55
CA GLY A 1164 -33.16 4.72 28.08
C GLY A 1164 -34.21 4.05 27.17
N THR A 1165 -35.40 3.79 27.74
CA THR A 1165 -36.49 3.12 27.01
C THR A 1165 -37.27 4.10 26.12
N TRP A 1166 -37.98 3.61 25.10
CA TRP A 1166 -38.87 4.36 24.21
C TRP A 1166 -40.05 3.46 23.78
N VAL A 1167 -41.17 4.07 23.40
CA VAL A 1167 -42.41 3.34 23.13
C VAL A 1167 -42.71 3.32 21.62
N LEU A 1168 -43.03 2.15 21.08
CA LEU A 1168 -43.50 1.96 19.71
C LEU A 1168 -45.02 1.77 19.69
N GLU A 1169 -45.72 2.57 18.90
CA GLU A 1169 -47.15 2.45 18.63
C GLU A 1169 -47.41 2.40 17.12
N TYR A 1170 -48.32 1.53 16.68
CA TYR A 1170 -48.74 1.46 15.28
C TYR A 1170 -50.00 2.28 15.03
N MET A 1171 -50.00 2.99 13.90
CA MET A 1171 -51.19 3.69 13.42
C MET A 1171 -52.17 2.73 12.76
N SER A 1172 -53.46 3.10 12.74
CA SER A 1172 -54.55 2.25 12.26
C SER A 1172 -54.48 1.87 10.78
N ASN A 1173 -53.68 2.58 9.99
CA ASN A 1173 -53.41 2.30 8.58
C ASN A 1173 -52.23 1.34 8.36
N SER A 1174 -51.65 0.74 9.42
CA SER A 1174 -50.57 -0.25 9.31
C SER A 1174 -51.07 -1.60 8.79
N THR A 1175 -50.23 -2.31 8.04
CA THR A 1175 -50.46 -3.68 7.57
C THR A 1175 -49.69 -4.65 8.46
N LEU A 1176 -50.37 -5.21 9.46
CA LEU A 1176 -49.77 -6.12 10.45
C LEU A 1176 -49.96 -7.60 10.06
N PRO A 1177 -49.06 -8.52 10.48
CA PRO A 1177 -49.23 -9.96 10.29
C PRO A 1177 -50.54 -10.50 10.91
N ALA A 1178 -51.04 -11.64 10.41
CA ALA A 1178 -52.24 -12.25 11.00
C ALA A 1178 -52.00 -12.63 12.48
N ASN A 1179 -52.95 -12.27 13.37
CA ASN A 1179 -52.92 -12.46 14.84
C ASN A 1179 -52.09 -11.48 15.69
N SER A 1180 -51.53 -10.40 15.13
CA SER A 1180 -50.93 -9.33 15.93
C SER A 1180 -51.98 -8.32 16.42
N THR A 1181 -51.91 -7.90 17.68
CA THR A 1181 -52.74 -6.83 18.25
C THR A 1181 -52.15 -5.45 17.94
N MET A 1182 -53.02 -4.49 17.60
CA MET A 1182 -52.66 -3.06 17.50
C MET A 1182 -52.24 -2.47 18.85
#